data_AF-A0A975BZR4-F1
#
_entry.id   AF-A0A975BZR4-F1
#
_cell.length_a   1.000
_cell.length_b   1.000
_cell.length_c   1.000
_cell.angle_alpha   90.00
_cell.angle_beta   90.00
_cell.angle_gamma   90.00
#
_symmetry.space_group_name_H-M   'P 1'
#
loop_
_entity.id
_entity.type
_entity.pdbx_description
1 polymer ?
#
loop_
_entity_poly.entity_id
_entity_poly.type
_entity_poly.pdbx_seq_one_letter_code
_entity_poly.pdbx_strand_id
1 'polypeptide(L)'
;MVGPSSRKSIARTSVALSAVGAVVLAPILTSAAPAIAQEASSALEPLTIRLGTTRHGETQNFTRVEFAGVIGARSRVRREGQAVVVRIGTTAAPDVSLLKNSLPSGVTKVETRAVQGGSEVLLTLAQGADARSGVADGAVWLNLYAPGAQPQAGLTASSAVPANGVVPVTTTAEADRVVMRFQWAAPVGAAVFRRDDAVWIVFDTAAKMGLPKGAKMGPAGEARWAQGPGYTAIRIAAPEGLPVSATGQGATWTVTIGGVPTSPAQAVEVDRDDTAQTALVARMAGATKAVWLTDPMVGDRFAAVTALAPGKGFGSRRQTVDVTLLPTAQGMAVETPTDDLTIVAAGDLVTVSRPQGLTMSAPSEAVLDAAPDAPHLPRKAAYPALILADWADVGEEGFAARYRELQNGAEQETAQASDDPRTPIEARMGFARFLIASGLGYEAIGVLNAMIAKTPSLQGEPEVRGLRGAARASIGRFEEAEADFASGALAGDPSTRVWQGYVATQRGDWTGARLAFTAGASVIDQFPNDWKARFGAAHALAALELGDLPAARSLLAFSFSQRAPAADQLTARLVQARLFDLDGQSDRALAVYTAVARAPLDGIATPAKLGVVKLSLAKGIITPDAAATQLEALKWRWRGDATELAVVRTLGSLYLQQGRYREALEVLRSGNKRMIDLPGAREIQDDLSSTFRALFLQGAADGLQPVQALALFYDFRDLTPIGADGDEMVRRLARRLIDVDLLDQAAELLKHQVDERLDGVAKAQVATDLATVYLMDRQPEKALQALWSSRTTLLPTAMAAERRALEARALMDLGRYDHALELLEGDATPEGLDVRAEIYWKQQNWAGAAKVYDQRLGERFKDTATPLNAADESRVIRAGVGYSLGHDLPALSKLSRAYLPFAARARSAASMRIALSGFDGMEGAVQTSDFGQLTAGADTFAGWVQAMKADFRKQTGGNG
;
A
#
# COMPACT_ATOMS: atom_id res chain seq x y z
N MET A 1 -31.97 39.53 -16.54
CA MET A 1 -33.30 38.91 -16.57
C MET A 1 -33.16 37.44 -16.25
N VAL A 2 -33.78 37.04 -15.13
CA VAL A 2 -34.36 35.71 -14.82
C VAL A 2 -33.39 34.50 -14.71
N GLY A 3 -32.97 34.18 -13.48
CA GLY A 3 -33.10 32.80 -12.96
C GLY A 3 -34.55 32.56 -12.47
N PRO A 4 -34.96 31.43 -11.83
CA PRO A 4 -34.16 30.43 -11.12
C PRO A 4 -34.69 28.96 -11.20
N SER A 5 -34.09 28.01 -10.48
CA SER A 5 -34.73 27.28 -9.36
C SER A 5 -34.11 25.91 -9.03
N SER A 6 -34.00 25.70 -7.71
CA SER A 6 -33.54 24.53 -6.96
C SER A 6 -34.52 23.36 -6.95
N ARG A 7 -34.05 22.14 -6.58
CA ARG A 7 -34.75 21.28 -5.60
C ARG A 7 -33.82 20.28 -4.90
N LYS A 8 -33.92 20.27 -3.56
CA LYS A 8 -33.40 19.32 -2.59
C LYS A 8 -34.29 18.07 -2.51
N SER A 9 -33.75 16.93 -2.09
CA SER A 9 -34.49 15.94 -1.31
C SER A 9 -33.66 15.44 -0.12
N ILE A 10 -34.38 15.24 0.98
CA ILE A 10 -33.94 14.86 2.33
C ILE A 10 -34.46 13.43 2.56
N ALA A 11 -33.68 12.57 3.21
CA ALA A 11 -34.23 11.46 3.98
C ALA A 11 -33.44 11.28 5.27
N ARG A 12 -34.19 11.10 6.36
CA ARG A 12 -33.81 11.18 7.77
C ARG A 12 -33.94 9.79 8.40
N THR A 13 -32.93 9.45 9.21
CA THR A 13 -32.94 8.68 10.48
C THR A 13 -33.53 7.26 10.59
N SER A 14 -32.73 6.36 11.19
CA SER A 14 -33.09 5.71 12.47
C SER A 14 -31.85 5.10 13.15
N VAL A 15 -31.73 5.40 14.45
CA VAL A 15 -30.76 4.88 15.43
C VAL A 15 -31.49 3.84 16.27
N ALA A 16 -30.84 2.73 16.60
CA ALA A 16 -31.28 1.83 17.67
C ALA A 16 -30.10 1.52 18.62
N LEU A 17 -30.24 2.00 19.87
CA LEU A 17 -29.46 1.62 21.03
C LEU A 17 -29.95 0.28 21.61
N SER A 18 -29.03 -0.55 22.11
CA SER A 18 -29.17 -1.36 23.35
C SER A 18 -27.83 -2.06 23.59
N ALA A 19 -27.05 -1.70 24.61
CA ALA A 19 -27.17 -1.94 26.04
C ALA A 19 -26.38 -3.18 26.50
N VAL A 20 -25.54 -2.92 27.51
CA VAL A 20 -24.54 -3.75 28.17
C VAL A 20 -25.15 -4.95 28.90
N GLY A 21 -24.46 -6.10 28.87
CA GLY A 21 -24.73 -7.24 29.74
C GLY A 21 -23.50 -8.16 29.84
N ALA A 22 -22.72 -7.98 30.92
CA ALA A 22 -21.64 -8.88 31.30
C ALA A 22 -22.22 -10.15 31.93
N VAL A 23 -21.82 -11.33 31.43
CA VAL A 23 -21.91 -12.59 32.18
C VAL A 23 -20.58 -13.32 32.06
N VAL A 24 -19.95 -13.50 33.22
CA VAL A 24 -18.79 -14.33 33.49
C VAL A 24 -19.17 -15.80 33.28
N LEU A 25 -18.38 -16.55 32.51
CA LEU A 25 -18.24 -18.00 32.66
C LEU A 25 -16.86 -18.43 32.13
N ALA A 26 -16.02 -18.86 33.07
CA ALA A 26 -14.73 -19.51 32.85
C ALA A 26 -14.93 -20.98 32.40
N PRO A 27 -13.88 -21.70 31.95
CA PRO A 27 -13.95 -22.70 30.90
C PRO A 27 -14.28 -24.10 31.41
N ILE A 28 -14.97 -24.90 30.58
CA ILE A 28 -14.98 -26.37 30.69
C ILE A 28 -14.34 -26.92 29.42
N LEU A 29 -13.17 -27.51 29.63
CA LEU A 29 -12.40 -28.32 28.71
C LEU A 29 -13.27 -29.45 28.14
N THR A 30 -13.40 -29.51 26.82
CA THR A 30 -13.51 -30.77 26.09
C THR A 30 -12.54 -30.75 24.93
N SER A 31 -11.71 -31.78 24.92
CA SER A 31 -10.57 -32.06 24.05
C SER A 31 -10.96 -32.23 22.59
N ALA A 32 -10.45 -31.37 21.70
CA ALA A 32 -10.11 -31.68 20.30
C ALA A 32 -9.43 -30.49 19.61
N ALA A 33 -8.14 -30.29 19.88
CA ALA A 33 -7.18 -29.77 18.90
C ALA A 33 -6.08 -30.84 18.79
N PRO A 34 -5.22 -30.93 17.75
CA PRO A 34 -5.00 -30.03 16.61
C PRO A 34 -4.89 -30.77 15.25
N ALA A 35 -5.27 -30.13 14.13
CA ALA A 35 -4.87 -30.65 12.80
C ALA A 35 -4.70 -29.54 11.77
N ILE A 36 -5.47 -28.45 11.88
CA ILE A 36 -5.50 -27.39 10.86
C ILE A 36 -4.42 -26.32 11.09
N ALA A 37 -3.83 -26.23 12.30
CA ALA A 37 -2.81 -25.24 12.61
C ALA A 37 -1.37 -25.64 12.18
N GLN A 38 -1.14 -26.90 11.80
CA GLN A 38 0.20 -27.43 11.53
C GLN A 38 0.53 -27.47 10.02
N GLU A 39 -0.47 -27.47 9.13
CA GLU A 39 -0.23 -27.36 7.68
C GLU A 39 0.16 -25.93 7.27
N ALA A 40 -0.48 -24.90 7.85
CA ALA A 40 -0.21 -23.50 7.50
C ALA A 40 1.16 -22.98 8.01
N SER A 41 1.69 -23.56 9.08
CA SER A 41 2.97 -23.14 9.68
C SER A 41 4.20 -23.85 9.07
N SER A 42 3.99 -24.91 8.28
CA SER A 42 5.07 -25.66 7.61
C SER A 42 5.43 -25.14 6.20
N ALA A 43 4.72 -24.12 5.70
CA ALA A 43 4.98 -23.47 4.41
C ALA A 43 6.05 -22.34 4.50
N LEU A 44 6.63 -22.12 5.68
CA LEU A 44 7.52 -20.99 6.00
C LEU A 44 9.02 -21.36 6.09
N GLU A 45 9.38 -22.64 5.90
CA GLU A 45 10.78 -23.06 5.85
C GLU A 45 11.33 -22.95 4.42
N PRO A 46 12.58 -22.48 4.24
CA PRO A 46 13.15 -22.29 2.90
C PRO A 46 13.36 -23.61 2.14
N LEU A 47 13.54 -24.73 2.84
CA LEU A 47 13.62 -26.09 2.29
C LEU A 47 13.04 -27.06 3.31
N THR A 48 11.98 -27.78 2.95
CA THR A 48 11.40 -28.84 3.79
C THR A 48 11.38 -30.15 2.98
N ILE A 49 11.89 -31.23 3.57
CA ILE A 49 11.85 -32.57 2.97
C ILE A 49 10.75 -33.38 3.65
N ARG A 50 9.69 -33.74 2.92
CA ARG A 50 8.54 -34.51 3.43
C ARG A 50 8.57 -35.95 2.91
N LEU A 51 8.16 -36.90 3.74
CA LEU A 51 8.05 -38.32 3.40
C LEU A 51 6.59 -38.76 3.50
N GLY A 52 6.06 -39.37 2.45
CA GLY A 52 4.73 -39.96 2.42
C GLY A 52 4.75 -41.38 1.85
N THR A 53 4.15 -42.34 2.56
CA THR A 53 3.94 -43.70 2.03
C THR A 53 2.48 -43.86 1.61
N THR A 54 2.23 -43.97 0.32
CA THR A 54 0.87 -44.16 -0.20
C THR A 54 0.58 -45.66 -0.30
N ARG A 55 -0.48 -46.14 0.35
CA ARG A 55 -1.00 -47.51 0.20
C ARG A 55 -2.42 -47.43 -0.34
N HIS A 56 -2.57 -47.29 -1.66
CA HIS A 56 -3.86 -47.48 -2.32
C HIS A 56 -4.04 -48.97 -2.66
N GLY A 57 -5.31 -49.43 -2.68
CA GLY A 57 -5.75 -50.82 -2.75
C GLY A 57 -4.82 -51.78 -3.50
N GLU A 58 -4.67 -52.98 -2.91
CA GLU A 58 -3.81 -54.09 -3.30
C GLU A 58 -2.92 -53.82 -4.54
N THR A 59 -1.63 -53.58 -4.27
CA THR A 59 -0.47 -53.61 -5.19
C THR A 59 0.23 -52.28 -5.61
N GLN A 60 0.31 -51.24 -4.77
CA GLN A 60 1.34 -50.19 -4.97
C GLN A 60 1.98 -49.72 -3.65
N ASN A 61 3.27 -50.03 -3.46
CA ASN A 61 4.11 -49.53 -2.36
C ASN A 61 5.22 -48.64 -2.93
N PHE A 62 5.05 -47.31 -2.90
CA PHE A 62 6.13 -46.36 -3.19
C PHE A 62 6.29 -45.37 -2.03
N THR A 63 7.52 -44.89 -1.83
CA THR A 63 7.83 -43.82 -0.88
C THR A 63 7.95 -42.52 -1.66
N ARG A 64 7.10 -41.54 -1.37
CA ARG A 64 7.19 -40.19 -1.93
C ARG A 64 8.07 -39.32 -1.03
N VAL A 65 9.06 -38.68 -1.63
CA VAL A 65 9.93 -37.66 -1.02
C VAL A 65 9.60 -36.33 -1.70
N GLU A 66 9.17 -35.33 -0.95
CA GLU A 66 8.87 -33.99 -1.48
C GLU A 66 9.87 -32.97 -0.96
N PHE A 67 10.42 -32.16 -1.86
CA PHE A 67 11.28 -31.03 -1.58
C PHE A 67 10.45 -29.75 -1.75
N ALA A 68 9.93 -29.23 -0.64
CA ALA A 68 9.03 -28.08 -0.57
C ALA A 68 9.75 -26.83 -0.04
N GLY A 69 9.09 -25.67 -0.09
CA GLY A 69 9.65 -24.37 0.31
C GLY A 69 10.32 -23.62 -0.84
N VAL A 70 10.65 -22.34 -0.61
CA VAL A 70 11.12 -21.41 -1.66
C VAL A 70 12.38 -21.93 -2.37
N ILE A 71 13.25 -22.70 -1.71
CA ILE A 71 14.44 -23.35 -2.28
C ILE A 71 14.11 -24.78 -2.75
N GLY A 72 13.28 -25.52 -2.02
CA GLY A 72 12.88 -26.89 -2.39
C GLY A 72 12.18 -26.97 -3.74
N ALA A 73 11.30 -26.02 -4.03
CA ALA A 73 10.62 -25.85 -5.31
C ALA A 73 11.57 -25.65 -6.51
N ARG A 74 12.83 -25.25 -6.25
CA ARG A 74 13.89 -25.03 -7.25
C ARG A 74 14.84 -26.22 -7.41
N SER A 75 14.58 -27.35 -6.75
CA SER A 75 15.45 -28.53 -6.79
C SER A 75 15.43 -29.20 -8.17
N ARG A 76 16.56 -29.72 -8.63
CA ARG A 76 16.66 -30.47 -9.89
C ARG A 76 17.01 -31.93 -9.62
N VAL A 77 16.25 -32.85 -10.21
CA VAL A 77 16.50 -34.29 -10.07
C VAL A 77 17.11 -34.83 -11.36
N ARG A 78 18.21 -35.56 -11.24
CA ARG A 78 18.82 -36.32 -12.35
C ARG A 78 19.18 -37.72 -11.89
N ARG A 79 19.21 -38.68 -12.82
CA ARG A 79 19.60 -40.07 -12.54
C ARG A 79 20.97 -40.37 -13.12
N GLU A 80 21.86 -40.93 -12.30
CA GLU A 80 23.21 -41.34 -12.66
C GLU A 80 23.38 -42.82 -12.29
N GLY A 81 23.11 -43.71 -13.25
CA GLY A 81 23.13 -45.16 -13.01
C GLY A 81 22.13 -45.59 -11.92
N GLN A 82 22.66 -46.16 -10.83
CA GLN A 82 21.88 -46.56 -9.65
C GLN A 82 21.64 -45.41 -8.65
N ALA A 83 22.20 -44.21 -8.87
CA ALA A 83 22.00 -43.07 -8.00
C ALA A 83 20.96 -42.09 -8.56
N VAL A 84 20.11 -41.54 -7.69
CA VAL A 84 19.28 -40.36 -7.96
C VAL A 84 19.92 -39.17 -7.26
N VAL A 85 20.28 -38.15 -8.05
CA VAL A 85 20.93 -36.94 -7.58
C VAL A 85 19.92 -35.81 -7.56
N VAL A 86 19.65 -35.28 -6.37
CA VAL A 86 18.79 -34.10 -6.17
C VAL A 86 19.68 -32.90 -5.86
N ARG A 87 19.83 -31.99 -6.83
CA ARG A 87 20.58 -30.74 -6.66
C ARG A 87 19.67 -29.66 -6.09
N ILE A 88 20.07 -29.09 -4.96
CA ILE A 88 19.35 -28.05 -4.24
C ILE A 88 20.17 -26.77 -4.28
N GLY A 89 19.53 -25.64 -4.59
CA GLY A 89 20.15 -24.31 -4.77
C GLY A 89 20.60 -23.63 -3.47
N THR A 90 21.14 -24.39 -2.50
CA THR A 90 21.69 -23.87 -1.24
C THR A 90 23.07 -24.46 -0.98
N THR A 91 24.00 -23.65 -0.48
CA THR A 91 25.35 -24.07 -0.08
C THR A 91 25.40 -24.68 1.32
N ALA A 92 24.34 -24.51 2.12
CA ALA A 92 24.19 -25.23 3.37
C ALA A 92 23.75 -26.68 3.06
N ALA A 93 24.40 -27.66 3.71
CA ALA A 93 24.03 -29.06 3.54
C ALA A 93 22.56 -29.25 3.97
N PRO A 94 21.69 -29.77 3.08
CA PRO A 94 20.29 -29.99 3.41
C PRO A 94 20.17 -31.02 4.53
N ASP A 95 19.24 -30.81 5.46
CA ASP A 95 18.99 -31.78 6.52
C ASP A 95 18.32 -33.03 5.95
N VAL A 96 19.11 -34.08 5.74
CA VAL A 96 18.67 -35.39 5.27
C VAL A 96 18.53 -36.41 6.40
N SER A 97 18.50 -35.96 7.67
CA SER A 97 18.46 -36.85 8.83
C SER A 97 17.24 -37.77 8.79
N LEU A 98 16.10 -37.28 8.30
CA LEU A 98 14.89 -38.09 8.10
C LEU A 98 15.09 -39.21 7.07
N LEU A 99 15.74 -38.91 5.94
CA LEU A 99 16.04 -39.89 4.89
C LEU A 99 17.08 -40.93 5.34
N LYS A 100 17.97 -40.57 6.26
CA LYS A 100 18.98 -41.47 6.82
C LYS A 100 18.43 -42.34 7.96
N ASN A 101 17.58 -41.77 8.81
CA ASN A 101 16.99 -42.47 9.96
C ASN A 101 15.88 -43.44 9.53
N SER A 102 15.16 -43.13 8.45
CA SER A 102 14.18 -44.03 7.83
C SER A 102 14.46 -44.11 6.33
N LEU A 103 15.31 -45.07 5.92
CA LEU A 103 15.64 -45.28 4.51
C LEU A 103 14.38 -45.66 3.72
N PRO A 104 14.02 -44.89 2.68
CA PRO A 104 12.88 -45.20 1.81
C PRO A 104 12.97 -46.59 1.18
N SER A 105 11.83 -47.23 0.94
CA SER A 105 11.79 -48.53 0.26
C SER A 105 12.45 -48.46 -1.13
N GLY A 106 13.46 -49.29 -1.36
CA GLY A 106 14.24 -49.29 -2.61
C GLY A 106 15.49 -48.40 -2.60
N VAL A 107 15.81 -47.71 -1.49
CA VAL A 107 17.06 -46.94 -1.31
C VAL A 107 18.00 -47.66 -0.35
N THR A 108 19.26 -47.84 -0.75
CA THR A 108 20.31 -48.49 0.05
C THR A 108 21.19 -47.51 0.80
N LYS A 109 21.33 -46.27 0.30
CA LYS A 109 22.23 -45.26 0.87
C LYS A 109 21.76 -43.84 0.55
N VAL A 110 21.92 -42.91 1.50
CA VAL A 110 21.67 -41.48 1.31
C VAL A 110 22.88 -40.66 1.73
N GLU A 111 23.41 -39.85 0.82
CA GLU A 111 24.59 -39.01 1.02
C GLU A 111 24.32 -37.56 0.61
N THR A 112 25.13 -36.64 1.15
CA THR A 112 25.10 -35.22 0.78
C THR A 112 26.48 -34.79 0.32
N ARG A 113 26.56 -34.08 -0.80
CA ARG A 113 27.80 -33.56 -1.37
C ARG A 113 27.66 -32.06 -1.63
N ALA A 114 28.66 -31.28 -1.22
CA ALA A 114 28.74 -29.88 -1.60
C ALA A 114 29.25 -29.77 -3.05
N VAL A 115 28.59 -28.94 -3.87
CA VAL A 115 28.99 -28.66 -5.25
C VAL A 115 29.03 -27.15 -5.51
N GLN A 116 29.67 -26.73 -6.59
CA GLN A 116 29.74 -25.30 -6.93
C GLN A 116 28.32 -24.75 -7.19
N GLY A 117 27.89 -23.81 -6.35
CA GLY A 117 26.57 -23.19 -6.45
C GLY A 117 25.40 -24.04 -5.94
N GLY A 118 25.62 -25.01 -5.04
CA GLY A 118 24.53 -25.75 -4.39
C GLY A 118 24.98 -26.96 -3.57
N SER A 119 24.03 -27.76 -3.13
CA SER A 119 24.25 -29.02 -2.44
C SER A 119 23.50 -30.13 -3.17
N GLU A 120 24.12 -31.29 -3.31
CA GLU A 120 23.51 -32.48 -3.91
C GLU A 120 23.15 -33.50 -2.82
N VAL A 121 21.94 -34.04 -2.90
CA VAL A 121 21.53 -35.23 -2.15
C VAL A 121 21.60 -36.43 -3.10
N LEU A 122 22.43 -37.41 -2.78
CA LEU A 122 22.56 -38.66 -3.53
C LEU A 122 21.74 -39.76 -2.82
N LEU A 123 20.78 -40.35 -3.54
CA LEU A 123 20.05 -41.53 -3.11
C LEU A 123 20.47 -42.73 -3.97
N THR A 124 21.18 -43.70 -3.41
CA THR A 124 21.55 -44.93 -4.11
C THR A 124 20.40 -45.94 -4.06
N LEU A 125 19.90 -46.35 -5.22
CA LEU A 125 18.81 -47.31 -5.35
C LEU A 125 19.31 -48.76 -5.23
N ALA A 126 18.50 -49.65 -4.68
CA ALA A 126 18.73 -51.09 -4.67
C ALA A 126 18.63 -51.68 -6.09
N GLN A 127 19.28 -52.81 -6.36
CA GLN A 127 19.21 -53.47 -7.65
C GLN A 127 17.75 -53.88 -7.97
N GLY A 128 17.19 -53.37 -9.07
CA GLY A 128 15.80 -53.59 -9.47
C GLY A 128 14.78 -52.57 -8.94
N ALA A 129 15.20 -51.63 -8.08
CA ALA A 129 14.38 -50.49 -7.63
C ALA A 129 14.32 -49.38 -8.70
N ASP A 130 13.24 -48.60 -8.68
CA ASP A 130 13.02 -47.51 -9.63
C ASP A 130 12.67 -46.19 -8.94
N ALA A 131 12.84 -45.07 -9.63
CA ALA A 131 12.53 -43.74 -9.11
C ALA A 131 11.95 -42.84 -10.20
N ARG A 132 10.88 -42.11 -9.89
CA ARG A 132 10.27 -41.10 -10.76
C ARG A 132 10.20 -39.75 -10.06
N SER A 133 10.53 -38.68 -10.76
CA SER A 133 10.44 -37.32 -10.24
C SER A 133 9.45 -36.48 -11.03
N GLY A 134 8.89 -35.46 -10.40
CA GLY A 134 8.06 -34.46 -11.05
C GLY A 134 7.88 -33.21 -10.18
N VAL A 135 7.03 -32.30 -10.64
CA VAL A 135 6.70 -31.07 -9.92
C VAL A 135 5.19 -31.01 -9.75
N ALA A 136 4.72 -30.81 -8.53
CA ALA A 136 3.31 -30.64 -8.19
C ALA A 136 3.19 -29.73 -6.96
N ASP A 137 2.15 -28.89 -6.91
CA ASP A 137 1.80 -28.06 -5.75
C ASP A 137 2.96 -27.21 -5.17
N GLY A 138 3.84 -26.70 -6.05
CA GLY A 138 4.98 -25.86 -5.64
C GLY A 138 6.13 -26.63 -4.98
N ALA A 139 6.17 -27.96 -5.11
CA ALA A 139 7.25 -28.81 -4.61
C ALA A 139 7.78 -29.74 -5.71
N VAL A 140 9.08 -30.06 -5.62
CA VAL A 140 9.71 -31.09 -6.44
C VAL A 140 9.57 -32.41 -5.71
N TRP A 141 8.93 -33.42 -6.31
CA TRP A 141 8.71 -34.71 -5.68
C TRP A 141 9.52 -35.83 -6.35
N LEU A 142 9.82 -36.87 -5.57
CA LEU A 142 10.53 -38.08 -5.96
C LEU A 142 9.80 -39.29 -5.39
N ASN A 143 9.19 -40.10 -6.26
CA ASN A 143 8.58 -41.38 -5.90
C ASN A 143 9.62 -42.50 -6.05
N LEU A 144 9.86 -43.24 -4.97
CA LEU A 144 10.82 -44.34 -4.87
C LEU A 144 10.08 -45.68 -4.78
N TYR A 145 10.43 -46.62 -5.66
CA TYR A 145 9.78 -47.92 -5.79
C TYR A 145 10.72 -49.04 -5.36
N ALA A 146 10.22 -50.02 -4.60
CA ALA A 146 10.98 -51.21 -4.23
C ALA A 146 11.27 -52.12 -5.43
N PRO A 147 12.30 -52.99 -5.36
CA PRO A 147 12.58 -53.96 -6.42
C PRO A 147 11.36 -54.81 -6.79
N GLY A 148 10.96 -54.78 -8.07
CA GLY A 148 9.79 -55.50 -8.59
C GLY A 148 8.46 -54.75 -8.50
N ALA A 149 8.41 -53.58 -7.85
CA ALA A 149 7.24 -52.70 -7.86
C ALA A 149 7.33 -51.73 -9.05
N GLN A 150 6.87 -52.15 -10.24
CA GLN A 150 6.73 -51.24 -11.37
C GLN A 150 5.37 -50.53 -11.34
N PRO A 151 5.29 -49.25 -11.75
CA PRO A 151 4.01 -48.59 -11.95
C PRO A 151 3.27 -49.28 -13.12
N GLN A 152 2.20 -50.01 -12.80
CA GLN A 152 1.26 -50.48 -13.82
C GLN A 152 0.60 -49.25 -14.47
N ALA A 153 0.83 -49.07 -15.77
CA ALA A 153 0.00 -48.23 -16.61
C ALA A 153 -1.36 -48.93 -16.76
N GLY A 154 -2.33 -48.51 -15.96
CA GLY A 154 -3.68 -49.06 -16.02
C GLY A 154 -4.53 -48.63 -14.85
N LEU A 155 -5.12 -47.44 -14.93
CA LEU A 155 -6.37 -47.20 -14.20
C LEU A 155 -7.39 -48.19 -14.77
N THR A 156 -7.88 -49.12 -13.95
CA THR A 156 -9.08 -49.89 -14.27
C THR A 156 -10.21 -48.91 -14.55
N ALA A 157 -10.59 -48.80 -15.81
CA ALA A 157 -11.64 -47.93 -16.29
C ALA A 157 -12.98 -48.33 -15.65
N SER A 158 -13.54 -47.45 -14.81
CA SER A 158 -14.98 -47.26 -14.89
C SER A 158 -15.28 -46.86 -16.33
N SER A 159 -16.20 -47.56 -17.01
CA SER A 159 -16.59 -47.20 -18.38
C SER A 159 -16.87 -45.70 -18.46
N ALA A 160 -16.04 -44.97 -19.22
CA ALA A 160 -16.20 -43.53 -19.38
C ALA A 160 -17.46 -43.16 -20.19
N VAL A 161 -18.06 -44.16 -20.86
CA VAL A 161 -19.32 -44.06 -21.57
C VAL A 161 -20.49 -44.17 -20.58
N PRO A 162 -21.47 -43.25 -20.61
CA PRO A 162 -22.70 -43.37 -19.84
C PRO A 162 -23.43 -44.70 -20.06
N ALA A 163 -24.19 -45.18 -19.07
CA ALA A 163 -24.81 -46.51 -19.08
C ALA A 163 -25.75 -46.78 -20.29
N ASN A 164 -26.31 -45.72 -20.90
CA ASN A 164 -27.13 -45.79 -22.10
C ASN A 164 -26.31 -45.83 -23.41
N GLY A 165 -24.97 -45.83 -23.34
CA GLY A 165 -24.07 -45.87 -24.50
C GLY A 165 -24.00 -44.57 -25.31
N VAL A 166 -24.68 -43.51 -24.88
CA VAL A 166 -24.81 -42.23 -25.60
C VAL A 166 -24.34 -41.08 -24.70
N VAL A 167 -23.34 -40.33 -25.15
CA VAL A 167 -22.82 -39.13 -24.48
C VAL A 167 -23.79 -37.97 -24.73
N PRO A 168 -24.43 -37.39 -23.70
CA PRO A 168 -25.24 -36.19 -23.87
C PRO A 168 -24.41 -35.03 -24.41
N VAL A 169 -24.91 -34.37 -25.45
CA VAL A 169 -24.30 -33.18 -26.04
C VAL A 169 -25.32 -32.04 -25.97
N THR A 170 -25.02 -31.00 -25.20
CA THR A 170 -25.82 -29.78 -25.17
C THR A 170 -25.17 -28.73 -26.05
N THR A 171 -25.93 -28.18 -27.00
CA THR A 171 -25.46 -27.17 -27.94
C THR A 171 -26.24 -25.87 -27.75
N THR A 172 -25.53 -24.79 -27.45
CA THR A 172 -26.10 -23.43 -27.38
C THR A 172 -25.45 -22.59 -28.45
N ALA A 173 -26.23 -22.16 -29.45
CA ALA A 173 -25.79 -21.28 -30.52
C ALA A 173 -26.27 -19.84 -30.25
N GLU A 174 -25.32 -18.90 -30.29
CA GLU A 174 -25.54 -17.45 -30.24
C GLU A 174 -25.17 -16.84 -31.60
N ALA A 175 -25.33 -15.51 -31.76
CA ALA A 175 -25.14 -14.84 -33.06
C ALA A 175 -23.69 -14.94 -33.59
N ASP A 176 -22.70 -14.99 -32.71
CA ASP A 176 -21.27 -14.93 -33.02
C ASP A 176 -20.45 -16.12 -32.48
N ARG A 177 -21.09 -17.05 -31.76
CA ARG A 177 -20.44 -18.24 -31.19
C ARG A 177 -21.38 -19.41 -30.99
N VAL A 178 -20.80 -20.61 -30.92
CA VAL A 178 -21.47 -21.84 -30.49
C VAL A 178 -20.68 -22.50 -29.39
N VAL A 179 -21.40 -22.90 -28.33
CA VAL A 179 -20.86 -23.64 -27.19
C VAL A 179 -21.45 -25.04 -27.18
N MET A 180 -20.59 -26.05 -27.14
CA MET A 180 -20.94 -27.46 -27.07
C MET A 180 -20.44 -28.05 -25.75
N ARG A 181 -21.33 -28.71 -25.01
CA ARG A 181 -21.00 -29.39 -23.75
C ARG A 181 -21.17 -30.90 -23.91
N PHE A 182 -20.10 -31.65 -23.75
CA PHE A 182 -20.06 -33.12 -23.82
C PHE A 182 -19.95 -33.68 -22.39
N GLN A 183 -20.92 -34.49 -21.97
CA GLN A 183 -21.00 -35.02 -20.61
C GLN A 183 -20.63 -36.52 -20.57
N TRP A 184 -19.40 -36.83 -20.16
CA TRP A 184 -18.93 -38.20 -19.99
C TRP A 184 -19.18 -38.72 -18.56
N ALA A 185 -19.12 -40.04 -18.37
CA ALA A 185 -19.28 -40.66 -17.05
C ALA A 185 -17.97 -40.67 -16.24
N ALA A 186 -16.82 -40.55 -16.91
CA ALA A 186 -15.49 -40.41 -16.32
C ALA A 186 -14.63 -39.46 -17.17
N PRO A 187 -13.50 -38.92 -16.65
CA PRO A 187 -12.59 -38.09 -17.43
C PRO A 187 -12.08 -38.82 -18.68
N VAL A 188 -12.20 -38.18 -19.84
CA VAL A 188 -11.72 -38.67 -21.15
C VAL A 188 -10.73 -37.70 -21.76
N GLY A 189 -9.76 -38.23 -22.51
CA GLY A 189 -8.83 -37.40 -23.26
C GLY A 189 -9.51 -36.81 -24.49
N ALA A 190 -9.21 -35.54 -24.78
CA ALA A 190 -9.72 -34.84 -25.94
C ALA A 190 -8.59 -34.22 -26.76
N ALA A 191 -8.84 -34.00 -28.05
CA ALA A 191 -8.06 -33.15 -28.93
C ALA A 191 -9.03 -32.27 -29.74
N VAL A 192 -8.79 -30.95 -29.75
CA VAL A 192 -9.66 -29.97 -30.40
C VAL A 192 -8.81 -29.01 -31.21
N PHE A 193 -9.04 -28.94 -32.52
CA PHE A 193 -8.22 -28.15 -33.43
C PHE A 193 -8.99 -27.78 -34.71
N ARG A 194 -8.50 -26.75 -35.40
CA ARG A 194 -8.99 -26.40 -36.73
C ARG A 194 -8.08 -27.05 -37.77
N ARG A 195 -8.71 -27.58 -38.81
CA ARG A 195 -8.08 -28.07 -40.03
C ARG A 195 -8.90 -27.54 -41.21
N ASP A 196 -8.28 -26.68 -42.01
CA ASP A 196 -8.91 -25.99 -43.13
C ASP A 196 -10.27 -25.36 -42.74
N ASP A 197 -11.33 -25.72 -43.46
CA ASP A 197 -12.70 -25.22 -43.28
C ASP A 197 -13.48 -25.92 -42.15
N ALA A 198 -12.82 -26.74 -41.33
CA ALA A 198 -13.47 -27.53 -40.30
C ALA A 198 -12.77 -27.53 -38.94
N VAL A 199 -13.57 -27.62 -37.87
CA VAL A 199 -13.12 -27.88 -36.52
C VAL A 199 -13.32 -29.36 -36.21
N TRP A 200 -12.25 -29.98 -35.74
CA TRP A 200 -12.23 -31.38 -35.30
C TRP A 200 -12.22 -31.46 -33.78
N ILE A 201 -13.09 -32.31 -33.25
CA ILE A 201 -13.14 -32.67 -31.82
C ILE A 201 -13.00 -34.18 -31.76
N VAL A 202 -11.93 -34.67 -31.13
CA VAL A 202 -11.59 -36.09 -31.06
C VAL A 202 -11.51 -36.50 -29.60
N PHE A 203 -12.25 -37.54 -29.23
CA PHE A 203 -12.19 -38.16 -27.91
C PHE A 203 -11.57 -39.56 -28.01
N ASP A 204 -10.73 -39.92 -27.04
CA ASP A 204 -10.05 -41.22 -26.98
C ASP A 204 -10.91 -42.41 -26.53
N THR A 205 -12.21 -42.17 -26.41
CA THR A 205 -13.21 -43.16 -25.97
C THR A 205 -14.29 -43.31 -27.03
N ALA A 206 -14.60 -44.55 -27.41
CA ALA A 206 -15.63 -44.83 -28.40
C ALA A 206 -17.03 -44.78 -27.77
N ALA A 207 -17.83 -43.81 -28.18
CA ALA A 207 -19.23 -43.66 -27.75
C ALA A 207 -20.10 -43.05 -28.85
N LYS A 208 -21.41 -43.30 -28.78
CA LYS A 208 -22.39 -42.57 -29.60
C LYS A 208 -22.57 -41.17 -29.02
N MET A 209 -22.64 -40.16 -29.88
CA MET A 209 -22.91 -38.78 -29.44
C MET A 209 -24.41 -38.51 -29.50
N GLY A 210 -24.94 -37.88 -28.46
CA GLY A 210 -26.31 -37.33 -28.41
C GLY A 210 -26.48 -36.10 -29.29
N LEU A 211 -25.86 -36.12 -30.47
CA LEU A 211 -25.88 -35.06 -31.48
C LEU A 211 -26.51 -35.64 -32.76
N PRO A 212 -27.59 -35.06 -33.31
CA PRO A 212 -28.16 -35.55 -34.57
C PRO A 212 -27.14 -35.42 -35.71
N LYS A 213 -27.11 -36.42 -36.60
CA LYS A 213 -26.23 -36.38 -37.79
C LYS A 213 -26.65 -35.18 -38.66
N GLY A 214 -25.70 -34.29 -38.96
CA GLY A 214 -25.96 -33.09 -39.75
C GLY A 214 -26.57 -31.93 -38.95
N ALA A 215 -26.33 -31.87 -37.64
CA ALA A 215 -26.80 -30.77 -36.80
C ALA A 215 -26.24 -29.42 -37.29
N LYS A 216 -27.11 -28.42 -37.47
CA LYS A 216 -26.72 -27.05 -37.82
C LYS A 216 -26.26 -26.31 -36.57
N MET A 217 -25.08 -25.70 -36.60
CA MET A 217 -24.42 -25.09 -35.44
C MET A 217 -24.34 -23.56 -35.53
N GLY A 218 -25.46 -22.87 -35.82
CA GLY A 218 -25.49 -21.39 -35.85
C GLY A 218 -24.43 -20.78 -36.79
N PRO A 219 -23.49 -19.92 -36.31
CA PRO A 219 -22.39 -19.38 -37.12
C PRO A 219 -21.35 -20.44 -37.53
N ALA A 220 -21.33 -21.59 -36.86
CA ALA A 220 -20.68 -22.80 -37.37
C ALA A 220 -21.68 -23.58 -38.25
N GLY A 221 -21.18 -24.19 -39.32
CA GLY A 221 -21.97 -24.96 -40.28
C GLY A 221 -22.46 -26.30 -39.74
N GLU A 222 -22.40 -27.32 -40.61
CA GLU A 222 -22.91 -28.65 -40.31
C GLU A 222 -21.93 -29.46 -39.44
N ALA A 223 -22.44 -30.08 -38.37
CA ALA A 223 -21.69 -31.03 -37.53
C ALA A 223 -22.01 -32.49 -37.89
N ARG A 224 -20.96 -33.27 -38.10
CA ARG A 224 -21.02 -34.72 -38.34
C ARG A 224 -20.09 -35.42 -37.35
N TRP A 225 -20.49 -36.60 -36.88
CA TRP A 225 -19.66 -37.40 -35.99
C TRP A 225 -19.62 -38.85 -36.44
N ALA A 226 -18.50 -39.52 -36.14
CA ALA A 226 -18.26 -40.92 -36.42
C ALA A 226 -17.56 -41.59 -35.24
N GLN A 227 -17.93 -42.83 -34.95
CA GLN A 227 -17.30 -43.67 -33.96
C GLN A 227 -16.29 -44.58 -34.66
N GLY A 228 -15.04 -44.57 -34.20
CA GLY A 228 -13.98 -45.45 -34.69
C GLY A 228 -13.52 -46.46 -33.64
N PRO A 229 -12.48 -47.26 -33.95
CA PRO A 229 -11.92 -48.25 -33.02
C PRO A 229 -11.32 -47.60 -31.76
N GLY A 230 -12.13 -47.47 -30.72
CA GLY A 230 -11.72 -46.88 -29.43
C GLY A 230 -11.50 -45.37 -29.49
N TYR A 231 -12.28 -44.63 -30.29
CA TYR A 231 -12.34 -43.17 -30.29
C TYR A 231 -13.68 -42.69 -30.90
N THR A 232 -14.03 -41.42 -30.68
CA THR A 232 -15.11 -40.75 -31.41
C THR A 232 -14.61 -39.41 -31.94
N ALA A 233 -14.87 -39.13 -33.22
CA ALA A 233 -14.47 -37.88 -33.87
C ALA A 233 -15.70 -37.11 -34.36
N ILE A 234 -15.69 -35.80 -34.18
CA ILE A 234 -16.72 -34.86 -34.64
C ILE A 234 -16.03 -33.85 -35.56
N ARG A 235 -16.56 -33.67 -36.76
CA ARG A 235 -16.14 -32.67 -37.76
C ARG A 235 -17.25 -31.64 -37.89
N ILE A 236 -16.92 -30.37 -37.71
CA ILE A 236 -17.86 -29.25 -37.81
C ILE A 236 -17.34 -28.29 -38.86
N ALA A 237 -18.08 -28.11 -39.97
CA ALA A 237 -17.72 -27.08 -40.95
C ALA A 237 -17.80 -25.70 -40.27
N ALA A 238 -16.76 -24.87 -40.30
CA ALA A 238 -16.74 -23.58 -39.62
C ALA A 238 -15.84 -22.58 -40.37
N PRO A 239 -16.29 -21.32 -40.59
CA PRO A 239 -15.46 -20.30 -41.23
C PRO A 239 -14.11 -20.07 -40.50
N GLU A 240 -13.05 -19.81 -41.26
CA GLU A 240 -11.68 -19.67 -40.74
C GLU A 240 -11.51 -18.56 -39.68
N GLY A 241 -12.36 -17.54 -39.71
CA GLY A 241 -12.30 -16.38 -38.80
C GLY A 241 -12.84 -16.61 -37.38
N LEU A 242 -13.45 -17.76 -37.08
CA LEU A 242 -14.02 -18.02 -35.74
C LEU A 242 -12.96 -18.64 -34.81
N PRO A 243 -12.55 -18.04 -33.69
CA PRO A 243 -11.60 -18.69 -32.78
C PRO A 243 -12.17 -19.97 -32.16
N VAL A 244 -11.30 -20.92 -31.80
CA VAL A 244 -11.69 -22.20 -31.20
C VAL A 244 -11.07 -22.31 -29.81
N SER A 245 -11.85 -22.72 -28.81
CA SER A 245 -11.37 -22.96 -27.45
C SER A 245 -12.02 -24.21 -26.86
N ALA A 246 -11.31 -24.84 -25.93
CA ALA A 246 -11.77 -26.05 -25.25
C ALA A 246 -11.39 -26.00 -23.76
N THR A 247 -12.35 -26.29 -22.90
CA THR A 247 -12.16 -26.36 -21.45
C THR A 247 -12.72 -27.66 -20.91
N GLY A 248 -11.95 -28.35 -20.08
CA GLY A 248 -12.35 -29.59 -19.44
C GLY A 248 -12.49 -29.40 -17.93
N GLN A 249 -13.60 -29.85 -17.36
CA GLN A 249 -13.84 -29.87 -15.91
C GLN A 249 -14.41 -31.23 -15.50
N GLY A 250 -13.59 -32.03 -14.80
CA GLY A 250 -13.94 -33.41 -14.44
C GLY A 250 -14.22 -34.25 -15.69
N ALA A 251 -15.43 -34.79 -15.80
CA ALA A 251 -15.88 -35.59 -16.95
C ALA A 251 -16.62 -34.76 -18.03
N THR A 252 -16.68 -33.43 -17.91
CA THR A 252 -17.37 -32.56 -18.87
C THR A 252 -16.37 -31.78 -19.72
N TRP A 253 -16.54 -31.84 -21.04
CA TRP A 253 -15.81 -31.00 -22.00
C TRP A 253 -16.72 -29.92 -22.56
N THR A 254 -16.25 -28.67 -22.52
CA THR A 254 -16.93 -27.52 -23.15
C THR A 254 -16.06 -27.00 -24.29
N VAL A 255 -16.56 -27.06 -25.51
CA VAL A 255 -15.90 -26.55 -26.73
C VAL A 255 -16.67 -25.34 -27.24
N THR A 256 -15.96 -24.24 -27.47
CA THR A 256 -16.54 -23.00 -27.99
C THR A 256 -15.91 -22.64 -29.32
N ILE A 257 -16.74 -22.36 -30.33
CA ILE A 257 -16.33 -21.92 -31.67
C ILE A 257 -16.94 -20.53 -31.89
N GLY A 258 -16.12 -19.50 -32.06
CA GLY A 258 -16.52 -18.08 -32.14
C GLY A 258 -16.32 -17.30 -30.84
N GLY A 259 -16.58 -15.99 -30.86
CA GLY A 259 -16.36 -15.08 -29.73
C GLY A 259 -14.92 -14.58 -29.57
N VAL A 260 -14.51 -14.22 -28.34
CA VAL A 260 -13.17 -13.70 -28.04
C VAL A 260 -12.14 -14.83 -27.98
N PRO A 261 -10.96 -14.70 -28.62
CA PRO A 261 -9.90 -15.71 -28.52
C PRO A 261 -9.47 -15.93 -27.07
N THR A 262 -9.43 -17.17 -26.63
CA THR A 262 -8.89 -17.55 -25.31
C THR A 262 -7.65 -18.42 -25.52
N SER A 263 -6.57 -18.10 -24.82
CA SER A 263 -5.33 -18.90 -24.87
C SER A 263 -5.50 -20.19 -24.05
N PRO A 264 -4.90 -21.31 -24.47
CA PRO A 264 -4.94 -22.54 -23.68
C PRO A 264 -4.26 -22.32 -22.32
N ALA A 265 -4.76 -22.99 -21.27
CA ALA A 265 -4.27 -22.82 -19.90
C ALA A 265 -2.81 -23.27 -19.73
N GLN A 266 -2.36 -24.21 -20.57
CA GLN A 266 -0.96 -24.66 -20.65
C GLN A 266 -0.58 -24.85 -22.13
N ALA A 267 0.59 -24.34 -22.52
CA ALA A 267 1.12 -24.53 -23.87
C ALA A 267 1.86 -25.87 -23.96
N VAL A 268 1.63 -26.62 -25.05
CA VAL A 268 2.41 -27.81 -25.38
C VAL A 268 3.75 -27.36 -25.96
N GLU A 269 4.85 -27.70 -25.29
CA GLU A 269 6.21 -27.45 -25.79
C GLU A 269 6.65 -28.61 -26.66
N VAL A 270 7.23 -28.32 -27.84
CA VAL A 270 7.70 -29.34 -28.79
C VAL A 270 9.19 -29.15 -29.04
N ASP A 271 9.98 -30.08 -28.53
CA ASP A 271 11.43 -30.14 -28.69
C ASP A 271 11.82 -31.14 -29.77
N ARG A 272 13.04 -31.00 -30.29
CA ARG A 272 13.71 -32.01 -31.12
C ARG A 272 14.52 -32.92 -30.20
N ASP A 273 14.46 -34.22 -30.43
CA ASP A 273 15.28 -35.23 -29.77
C ASP A 273 16.19 -35.92 -30.79
N ASP A 274 17.49 -35.84 -30.56
CA ASP A 274 18.55 -36.39 -31.41
C ASP A 274 19.29 -37.56 -30.74
N THR A 275 18.81 -38.08 -29.62
CA THR A 275 19.54 -39.08 -28.81
C THR A 275 19.66 -40.47 -29.47
N ALA A 276 18.82 -40.80 -30.45
CA ALA A 276 18.90 -42.06 -31.20
C ALA A 276 18.64 -41.88 -32.71
N GLN A 277 17.45 -41.40 -33.08
CA GLN A 277 17.07 -40.99 -34.43
C GLN A 277 16.30 -39.68 -34.31
N THR A 278 16.43 -38.77 -35.29
CA THR A 278 15.76 -37.45 -35.25
C THR A 278 14.26 -37.62 -35.03
N ALA A 279 13.78 -37.16 -33.87
CA ALA A 279 12.38 -37.24 -33.47
C ALA A 279 11.89 -35.88 -32.92
N LEU A 280 10.58 -35.68 -32.92
CA LEU A 280 9.95 -34.57 -32.21
C LEU A 280 9.35 -35.11 -30.91
N VAL A 281 9.68 -34.46 -29.79
CA VAL A 281 9.13 -34.80 -28.47
C VAL A 281 8.32 -33.63 -27.95
N ALA A 282 7.01 -33.81 -27.86
CA ALA A 282 6.10 -32.86 -27.26
C ALA A 282 5.87 -33.18 -25.79
N ARG A 283 6.07 -32.19 -24.92
CA ARG A 283 5.72 -32.28 -23.49
C ARG A 283 4.26 -31.90 -23.32
N MET A 284 3.41 -32.91 -23.23
CA MET A 284 1.97 -32.76 -23.10
C MET A 284 1.51 -33.57 -21.89
N ALA A 285 1.41 -32.91 -20.74
CA ALA A 285 0.97 -33.56 -19.50
C ALA A 285 -0.37 -34.29 -19.69
N GLY A 286 -0.51 -35.50 -19.18
CA GLY A 286 -1.72 -36.30 -19.31
C GLY A 286 -2.10 -36.63 -20.76
N ALA A 287 -1.12 -36.81 -21.65
CA ALA A 287 -1.34 -37.38 -22.97
C ALA A 287 -1.86 -38.82 -22.84
N THR A 288 -2.91 -39.15 -23.59
CA THR A 288 -3.56 -40.46 -23.47
C THR A 288 -3.34 -41.32 -24.70
N LYS A 289 -3.84 -40.89 -25.86
CA LYS A 289 -3.83 -41.72 -27.08
C LYS A 289 -3.57 -40.90 -28.33
N ALA A 290 -2.78 -41.46 -29.25
CA ALA A 290 -2.66 -40.99 -30.62
C ALA A 290 -3.70 -41.72 -31.50
N VAL A 291 -4.58 -40.96 -32.14
CA VAL A 291 -5.68 -41.45 -32.96
C VAL A 291 -5.46 -41.02 -34.41
N TRP A 292 -5.40 -41.98 -35.32
CA TRP A 292 -5.29 -41.71 -36.75
C TRP A 292 -6.67 -41.62 -37.39
N LEU A 293 -6.87 -40.58 -38.19
CA LEU A 293 -8.13 -40.21 -38.81
C LEU A 293 -7.91 -39.94 -40.30
N THR A 294 -8.95 -40.15 -41.10
CA THR A 294 -8.97 -39.81 -42.53
C THR A 294 -10.05 -38.76 -42.74
N ASP A 295 -9.70 -37.66 -43.40
CA ASP A 295 -10.70 -36.62 -43.71
C ASP A 295 -11.57 -37.08 -44.88
N PRO A 296 -12.90 -37.15 -44.72
CA PRO A 296 -13.79 -37.60 -45.78
C PRO A 296 -13.90 -36.63 -46.97
N MET A 297 -13.48 -35.36 -46.82
CA MET A 297 -13.52 -34.38 -47.91
C MET A 297 -12.21 -34.30 -48.68
N VAL A 298 -11.07 -34.39 -47.98
CA VAL A 298 -9.73 -34.27 -48.58
C VAL A 298 -9.14 -35.64 -48.95
N GLY A 299 -9.53 -36.69 -48.24
CA GLY A 299 -9.09 -38.07 -48.48
C GLY A 299 -7.73 -38.42 -47.87
N ASP A 300 -7.08 -37.49 -47.20
CA ASP A 300 -5.77 -37.67 -46.57
C ASP A 300 -5.89 -38.03 -45.08
N ARG A 301 -4.78 -38.52 -44.52
CA ARG A 301 -4.68 -39.02 -43.15
C ARG A 301 -3.98 -37.99 -42.25
N PHE A 302 -4.51 -37.81 -41.05
CA PHE A 302 -3.90 -37.01 -39.99
C PHE A 302 -4.03 -37.71 -38.63
N ALA A 303 -3.23 -37.33 -37.66
CA ALA A 303 -3.30 -37.83 -36.29
C ALA A 303 -3.76 -36.75 -35.31
N ALA A 304 -4.57 -37.15 -34.35
CA ALA A 304 -4.96 -36.37 -33.19
C ALA A 304 -4.45 -37.06 -31.93
N VAL A 305 -3.62 -36.36 -31.16
CA VAL A 305 -3.12 -36.83 -29.86
C VAL A 305 -3.93 -36.17 -28.77
N THR A 306 -4.63 -37.01 -28.02
CA THR A 306 -5.60 -36.62 -27.00
C THR A 306 -4.91 -36.42 -25.65
N ALA A 307 -5.45 -35.52 -24.84
CA ALA A 307 -4.97 -35.25 -23.48
C ALA A 307 -6.13 -35.00 -22.51
N LEU A 308 -5.94 -35.37 -21.24
CA LEU A 308 -6.87 -35.07 -20.15
C LEU A 308 -6.87 -33.57 -19.79
N ALA A 309 -7.96 -33.10 -19.20
CA ALA A 309 -8.08 -31.76 -18.62
C ALA A 309 -6.98 -31.50 -17.56
N PRO A 310 -6.58 -30.24 -17.29
CA PRO A 310 -7.07 -28.97 -17.86
C PRO A 310 -6.63 -28.73 -19.32
N GLY A 311 -7.10 -27.62 -19.90
CA GLY A 311 -6.85 -27.24 -21.30
C GLY A 311 -5.36 -27.12 -21.66
N LYS A 312 -4.88 -27.92 -22.62
CA LYS A 312 -3.49 -27.99 -23.10
C LYS A 312 -3.48 -27.86 -24.61
N GLY A 313 -2.97 -26.77 -25.15
CA GLY A 313 -3.03 -26.48 -26.58
C GLY A 313 -1.66 -26.16 -27.17
N PHE A 314 -1.52 -26.36 -28.47
CA PHE A 314 -0.35 -25.98 -29.24
C PHE A 314 -0.62 -24.65 -29.94
N GLY A 315 0.17 -23.62 -29.63
CA GLY A 315 -0.16 -22.23 -29.96
C GLY A 315 0.17 -21.78 -31.39
N SER A 316 1.06 -22.48 -32.10
CA SER A 316 1.56 -22.06 -33.41
C SER A 316 1.55 -23.20 -34.42
N ARG A 317 1.41 -22.91 -35.72
CA ARG A 317 1.57 -23.94 -36.76
C ARG A 317 3.07 -24.20 -36.94
N ARG A 318 3.50 -25.46 -36.92
CA ARG A 318 4.91 -25.83 -37.16
C ARG A 318 4.99 -26.83 -38.29
N GLN A 319 5.65 -26.46 -39.38
CA GLN A 319 5.77 -27.29 -40.57
C GLN A 319 7.22 -27.75 -40.76
N THR A 320 7.41 -29.04 -41.01
CA THR A 320 8.66 -29.65 -41.47
C THR A 320 8.40 -30.36 -42.81
N VAL A 321 9.43 -30.97 -43.39
CA VAL A 321 9.29 -31.73 -44.64
C VAL A 321 8.37 -32.94 -44.45
N ASP A 322 8.49 -33.61 -43.30
CA ASP A 322 7.78 -34.87 -43.03
C ASP A 322 6.51 -34.70 -42.19
N VAL A 323 6.36 -33.59 -41.45
CA VAL A 323 5.28 -33.42 -40.46
C VAL A 323 4.83 -31.96 -40.38
N THR A 324 3.52 -31.72 -40.29
CA THR A 324 2.94 -30.43 -39.93
C THR A 324 2.16 -30.55 -38.63
N LEU A 325 2.53 -29.77 -37.61
CA LEU A 325 1.78 -29.61 -36.37
C LEU A 325 0.81 -28.44 -36.50
N LEU A 326 -0.47 -28.69 -36.25
CA LEU A 326 -1.53 -27.69 -36.34
C LEU A 326 -1.76 -26.99 -34.99
N PRO A 327 -2.15 -25.70 -34.98
CA PRO A 327 -2.62 -25.04 -33.76
C PRO A 327 -3.82 -25.77 -33.17
N THR A 328 -3.80 -26.02 -31.86
CA THR A 328 -4.84 -26.76 -31.15
C THR A 328 -5.33 -26.00 -29.93
N ALA A 329 -6.63 -26.07 -29.68
CA ALA A 329 -7.24 -25.61 -28.43
C ALA A 329 -7.06 -26.63 -27.29
N GLN A 330 -7.00 -27.93 -27.65
CA GLN A 330 -6.73 -29.04 -26.74
C GLN A 330 -5.96 -30.14 -27.48
N GLY A 331 -5.02 -30.80 -26.81
CA GLY A 331 -4.24 -31.90 -27.36
C GLY A 331 -3.24 -31.44 -28.43
N MET A 332 -2.88 -32.33 -29.34
CA MET A 332 -1.99 -32.04 -30.47
C MET A 332 -2.55 -32.64 -31.75
N ALA A 333 -2.35 -31.97 -32.88
CA ALA A 333 -2.79 -32.44 -34.19
C ALA A 333 -1.62 -32.43 -35.18
N VAL A 334 -1.49 -33.52 -35.92
CA VAL A 334 -0.32 -33.84 -36.75
C VAL A 334 -0.80 -34.24 -38.14
N GLU A 335 -0.39 -33.51 -39.16
CA GLU A 335 -0.54 -33.88 -40.57
C GLU A 335 0.79 -34.38 -41.10
N THR A 336 0.75 -35.33 -42.02
CA THR A 336 1.98 -35.84 -42.65
C THR A 336 1.70 -36.28 -44.08
N PRO A 337 2.62 -35.98 -45.03
CA PRO A 337 2.59 -36.56 -46.36
C PRO A 337 3.23 -37.96 -46.41
N THR A 338 3.72 -38.50 -45.29
CA THR A 338 4.47 -39.77 -45.21
C THR A 338 3.67 -40.88 -44.54
N ASP A 339 3.80 -42.11 -45.04
CA ASP A 339 3.01 -43.26 -44.55
C ASP A 339 3.67 -44.02 -43.37
N ASP A 340 4.95 -43.77 -43.10
CA ASP A 340 5.77 -44.48 -42.10
C ASP A 340 5.96 -43.69 -40.78
N LEU A 341 5.14 -42.65 -40.55
CA LEU A 341 5.18 -41.85 -39.33
C LEU A 341 4.64 -42.63 -38.11
N THR A 342 5.43 -42.68 -37.04
CA THR A 342 5.06 -43.29 -35.76
C THR A 342 4.86 -42.22 -34.69
N ILE A 343 3.70 -42.23 -34.04
CA ILE A 343 3.36 -41.31 -32.93
C ILE A 343 3.05 -42.13 -31.69
N VAL A 344 3.85 -41.96 -30.64
CA VAL A 344 3.71 -42.66 -29.36
C VAL A 344 3.41 -41.65 -28.26
N ALA A 345 2.27 -41.80 -27.60
CA ALA A 345 1.97 -41.07 -26.37
C ALA A 345 2.34 -41.96 -25.17
N ALA A 346 3.32 -41.53 -24.38
CA ALA A 346 3.82 -42.25 -23.21
C ALA A 346 3.86 -41.31 -22.00
N GLY A 347 2.83 -41.37 -21.15
CA GLY A 347 2.70 -40.50 -19.99
C GLY A 347 2.50 -39.04 -20.39
N ASP A 348 3.47 -38.19 -20.05
CA ASP A 348 3.43 -36.75 -20.34
C ASP A 348 4.21 -36.37 -21.61
N LEU A 349 4.72 -37.36 -22.36
CA LEU A 349 5.50 -37.16 -23.57
C LEU A 349 4.80 -37.75 -24.78
N VAL A 350 4.83 -37.02 -25.89
CA VAL A 350 4.43 -37.52 -27.20
C VAL A 350 5.64 -37.49 -28.12
N THR A 351 6.07 -38.65 -28.57
CA THR A 351 7.19 -38.80 -29.49
C THR A 351 6.66 -39.06 -30.89
N VAL A 352 7.07 -38.21 -31.83
CA VAL A 352 6.80 -38.34 -33.27
C VAL A 352 8.12 -38.70 -33.94
N SER A 353 8.17 -39.85 -34.61
CA SER A 353 9.40 -40.41 -35.17
C SER A 353 9.13 -41.19 -36.45
N ARG A 354 10.19 -41.46 -37.23
CA ARG A 354 10.19 -42.35 -38.40
C ARG A 354 11.33 -43.36 -38.28
N PRO A 355 11.25 -44.56 -38.88
CA PRO A 355 12.32 -45.57 -38.83
C PRO A 355 13.68 -45.10 -39.37
N GLN A 356 13.69 -44.09 -40.25
CA GLN A 356 14.90 -43.46 -40.81
C GLN A 356 15.23 -42.09 -40.17
N GLY A 357 14.50 -41.69 -39.12
CA GLY A 357 14.52 -40.34 -38.56
C GLY A 357 13.66 -39.36 -39.36
N LEU A 358 13.19 -38.30 -38.70
CA LEU A 358 12.48 -37.19 -39.36
C LEU A 358 13.46 -36.33 -40.16
N THR A 359 13.08 -36.03 -41.40
CA THR A 359 13.72 -35.04 -42.27
C THR A 359 13.36 -33.66 -41.75
N MET A 360 14.10 -33.24 -40.73
CA MET A 360 14.05 -31.90 -40.21
C MET A 360 15.23 -31.14 -40.79
N SER A 361 15.00 -29.89 -41.16
CA SER A 361 16.11 -28.94 -41.28
C SER A 361 16.98 -29.10 -40.04
N ALA A 362 18.31 -29.20 -40.22
CA ALA A 362 19.20 -28.94 -39.10
C ALA A 362 18.69 -27.65 -38.41
N PRO A 363 18.73 -27.54 -37.06
CA PRO A 363 18.56 -26.23 -36.45
C PRO A 363 19.44 -25.31 -37.29
N SER A 364 18.86 -24.24 -37.80
CA SER A 364 19.56 -23.36 -38.71
C SER A 364 20.63 -22.60 -37.92
N GLU A 365 21.74 -23.28 -37.61
CA GLU A 365 23.08 -22.70 -37.69
C GLU A 365 23.22 -22.07 -39.07
N ALA A 366 22.69 -22.67 -40.15
CA ALA A 366 22.77 -22.09 -41.50
C ALA A 366 21.86 -20.86 -41.81
N VAL A 367 21.03 -20.37 -40.88
CA VAL A 367 20.38 -19.03 -40.98
C VAL A 367 20.89 -18.10 -39.86
N LEU A 368 21.71 -18.61 -38.95
CA LEU A 368 22.58 -17.84 -38.06
C LEU A 368 24.00 -17.63 -38.66
N ASP A 369 24.39 -18.44 -39.65
CA ASP A 369 25.70 -18.44 -40.35
C ASP A 369 25.58 -18.00 -41.82
N ALA A 370 24.43 -17.44 -42.20
CA ALA A 370 24.30 -16.66 -43.43
C ALA A 370 24.14 -15.16 -43.12
N ALA A 371 24.79 -14.69 -42.06
CA ALA A 371 25.51 -13.44 -42.12
C ALA A 371 26.97 -13.81 -42.40
N PRO A 372 27.66 -13.18 -43.36
CA PRO A 372 29.09 -13.40 -43.50
C PRO A 372 29.76 -12.98 -42.18
N ASP A 373 30.50 -13.89 -41.54
CA ASP A 373 31.40 -13.64 -40.40
C ASP A 373 30.81 -12.81 -39.24
N ALA A 374 30.18 -13.42 -38.24
CA ALA A 374 30.07 -12.75 -36.94
C ALA A 374 30.11 -13.68 -35.69
N PRO A 375 31.25 -14.37 -35.43
CA PRO A 375 31.51 -15.11 -34.18
C PRO A 375 31.53 -14.25 -32.89
N HIS A 376 31.05 -13.00 -32.97
CA HIS A 376 31.35 -11.93 -32.04
C HIS A 376 30.10 -11.13 -31.61
N LEU A 377 28.85 -11.52 -31.89
CA LEU A 377 27.68 -10.76 -31.39
C LEU A 377 27.07 -11.38 -30.11
N PRO A 378 26.62 -10.55 -29.14
CA PRO A 378 25.82 -11.03 -28.02
C PRO A 378 24.52 -11.70 -28.48
N ARG A 379 24.38 -12.98 -28.14
CA ARG A 379 23.25 -13.84 -28.53
C ARG A 379 21.92 -13.48 -27.85
N LYS A 380 20.80 -13.80 -28.49
CA LYS A 380 19.46 -13.67 -27.91
C LYS A 380 19.28 -14.55 -26.65
N ALA A 381 18.63 -14.00 -25.63
CA ALA A 381 18.30 -14.73 -24.40
C ALA A 381 17.01 -15.55 -24.54
N ALA A 382 16.83 -16.55 -23.67
CA ALA A 382 15.62 -17.38 -23.63
C ALA A 382 14.36 -16.60 -23.18
N TYR A 383 14.56 -15.50 -22.45
CA TYR A 383 13.49 -14.66 -21.93
C TYR A 383 13.71 -13.19 -22.32
N PRO A 384 12.66 -12.44 -22.69
CA PRO A 384 12.76 -11.07 -23.21
C PRO A 384 13.51 -10.04 -22.37
N ALA A 385 13.47 -10.14 -21.04
CA ALA A 385 14.12 -9.19 -20.12
C ALA A 385 15.29 -9.80 -19.35
N LEU A 386 15.75 -11.00 -19.75
CA LEU A 386 16.90 -11.67 -19.15
C LEU A 386 18.19 -11.09 -19.71
N ILE A 387 19.06 -10.61 -18.82
CA ILE A 387 20.43 -10.22 -19.16
C ILE A 387 21.32 -11.44 -18.94
N LEU A 388 22.16 -11.78 -19.92
CA LEU A 388 23.13 -12.85 -19.80
C LEU A 388 24.50 -12.31 -19.41
N ALA A 389 25.25 -13.11 -18.63
CA ALA A 389 26.56 -12.69 -18.13
C ALA A 389 27.64 -12.61 -19.22
N ASP A 390 27.51 -13.42 -20.28
CA ASP A 390 28.41 -13.45 -21.43
C ASP A 390 28.29 -12.19 -22.33
N TRP A 391 27.18 -11.45 -22.23
CA TRP A 391 26.99 -10.21 -23.00
C TRP A 391 27.95 -9.09 -22.62
N ALA A 392 28.51 -9.10 -21.41
CA ALA A 392 29.48 -8.11 -20.96
C ALA A 392 30.93 -8.50 -21.27
N ASP A 393 31.16 -9.58 -22.02
CA ASP A 393 32.51 -10.00 -22.39
C ASP A 393 33.15 -9.00 -23.36
N VAL A 394 34.31 -8.49 -22.94
CA VAL A 394 35.08 -7.47 -23.65
C VAL A 394 36.16 -8.06 -24.56
N GLY A 395 36.42 -9.36 -24.47
CA GLY A 395 37.51 -10.02 -25.19
C GLY A 395 38.91 -9.52 -24.77
N GLU A 396 39.95 -10.02 -25.45
CA GLU A 396 41.35 -9.71 -25.13
C GLU A 396 41.76 -8.27 -25.48
N GLU A 397 41.11 -7.66 -26.48
CA GLU A 397 41.40 -6.29 -26.93
C GLU A 397 40.79 -5.20 -26.02
N GLY A 398 39.96 -5.62 -25.06
CA GLY A 398 39.37 -4.76 -24.04
C GLY A 398 38.15 -3.96 -24.51
N PHE A 399 37.55 -3.26 -23.54
CA PHE A 399 36.23 -2.65 -23.68
C PHE A 399 36.10 -1.69 -24.89
N ALA A 400 37.09 -0.82 -25.11
CA ALA A 400 37.01 0.20 -26.15
C ALA A 400 37.10 -0.36 -27.59
N ALA A 401 37.79 -1.49 -27.77
CA ALA A 401 37.82 -2.18 -29.07
C ALA A 401 36.46 -2.85 -29.33
N ARG A 402 35.98 -3.59 -28.33
CA ARG A 402 34.69 -4.28 -28.37
C ARG A 402 33.49 -3.37 -28.59
N TYR A 403 33.46 -2.25 -27.89
CA TYR A 403 32.42 -1.24 -28.04
C TYR A 403 32.36 -0.69 -29.47
N ARG A 404 33.53 -0.33 -30.04
CA ARG A 404 33.64 0.19 -31.42
C ARG A 404 33.26 -0.86 -32.46
N GLU A 405 33.67 -2.10 -32.26
CA GLU A 405 33.31 -3.23 -33.13
C GLU A 405 31.78 -3.37 -33.25
N LEU A 406 31.09 -3.50 -32.10
CA LEU A 406 29.63 -3.67 -32.06
C LEU A 406 28.88 -2.42 -32.54
N GLN A 407 29.39 -1.22 -32.22
CA GLN A 407 28.83 0.02 -32.72
C GLN A 407 28.92 0.10 -34.25
N ASN A 408 30.10 -0.19 -34.82
CA ASN A 408 30.31 -0.17 -36.27
C ASN A 408 29.39 -1.17 -36.98
N GLY A 409 29.20 -2.37 -36.41
CA GLY A 409 28.25 -3.36 -36.93
C GLY A 409 26.80 -2.85 -36.91
N ALA A 410 26.37 -2.23 -35.82
CA ALA A 410 25.05 -1.63 -35.70
C ALA A 410 24.84 -0.44 -36.67
N GLU A 411 25.87 0.37 -36.92
CA GLU A 411 25.84 1.46 -37.89
C GLU A 411 25.74 0.94 -39.33
N GLN A 412 26.52 -0.09 -39.68
CA GLN A 412 26.45 -0.74 -40.99
C GLN A 412 25.07 -1.34 -41.25
N GLU A 413 24.49 -2.06 -40.28
CA GLU A 413 23.11 -2.59 -40.37
C GLU A 413 22.08 -1.46 -40.50
N THR A 414 22.34 -0.28 -39.92
CA THR A 414 21.46 0.90 -40.01
C THR A 414 21.51 1.56 -41.37
N ALA A 415 22.70 1.64 -41.97
CA ALA A 415 22.88 2.14 -43.33
C ALA A 415 22.24 1.21 -44.36
N GLN A 416 22.40 -0.11 -44.21
CA GLN A 416 21.76 -1.12 -45.08
C GLN A 416 20.23 -1.12 -44.95
N ALA A 417 19.70 -0.81 -43.77
CA ALA A 417 18.26 -0.75 -43.51
C ALA A 417 17.55 0.50 -44.08
N SER A 418 18.22 1.35 -44.87
CA SER A 418 17.62 2.63 -45.30
C SER A 418 16.43 2.47 -46.27
N ASP A 419 16.22 1.30 -46.89
CA ASP A 419 15.18 1.10 -47.91
C ASP A 419 14.24 -0.12 -47.72
N ASP A 420 14.43 -0.98 -46.70
CA ASP A 420 13.57 -2.17 -46.47
C ASP A 420 13.13 -2.31 -44.99
N PRO A 421 11.81 -2.22 -44.68
CA PRO A 421 11.24 -2.48 -43.36
C PRO A 421 11.49 -3.90 -42.80
N ARG A 422 11.96 -4.85 -43.62
CA ARG A 422 12.28 -6.24 -43.22
C ARG A 422 13.75 -6.50 -42.91
N THR A 423 14.58 -5.45 -42.88
CA THR A 423 16.01 -5.60 -42.62
C THR A 423 16.26 -6.21 -41.23
N PRO A 424 17.20 -7.17 -41.09
CA PRO A 424 17.60 -7.72 -39.80
C PRO A 424 17.98 -6.63 -38.79
N ILE A 425 17.76 -6.91 -37.51
CA ILE A 425 18.05 -6.01 -36.37
C ILE A 425 19.11 -6.60 -35.42
N GLU A 426 19.77 -7.68 -35.81
CA GLU A 426 20.62 -8.47 -34.91
C GLU A 426 21.89 -7.73 -34.50
N ALA A 427 22.49 -6.91 -35.37
CA ALA A 427 23.67 -6.11 -34.99
C ALA A 427 23.30 -4.99 -34.01
N ARG A 428 22.19 -4.29 -34.27
CA ARG A 428 21.66 -3.28 -33.33
C ARG A 428 21.23 -3.89 -31.99
N MET A 429 20.59 -5.07 -32.01
CA MET A 429 20.22 -5.79 -30.80
C MET A 429 21.45 -6.32 -30.06
N GLY A 430 22.45 -6.86 -30.76
CA GLY A 430 23.73 -7.29 -30.20
C GLY A 430 24.44 -6.14 -29.48
N PHE A 431 24.49 -4.96 -30.10
CA PHE A 431 25.03 -3.77 -29.46
C PHE A 431 24.21 -3.35 -28.22
N ALA A 432 22.88 -3.31 -28.32
CA ALA A 432 22.02 -3.01 -27.17
C ALA A 432 22.20 -4.00 -26.00
N ARG A 433 22.30 -5.30 -26.29
CA ARG A 433 22.57 -6.38 -25.31
C ARG A 433 23.91 -6.13 -24.58
N PHE A 434 24.98 -5.82 -25.33
CA PHE A 434 26.29 -5.47 -24.77
C PHE A 434 26.23 -4.23 -23.87
N LEU A 435 25.57 -3.16 -24.33
CA LEU A 435 25.42 -1.93 -23.55
C LEU A 435 24.71 -2.18 -22.22
N ILE A 436 23.60 -2.93 -22.24
CA ILE A 436 22.84 -3.27 -21.03
C ILE A 436 23.67 -4.08 -20.05
N ALA A 437 24.35 -5.13 -20.53
CA ALA A 437 25.18 -5.98 -19.69
C ALA A 437 26.41 -5.24 -19.13
N SER A 438 26.92 -4.24 -19.86
CA SER A 438 28.01 -3.37 -19.42
C SER A 438 27.56 -2.23 -18.48
N GLY A 439 26.27 -2.14 -18.16
CA GLY A 439 25.72 -1.09 -17.30
C GLY A 439 25.51 0.28 -17.98
N LEU A 440 25.62 0.34 -19.31
CA LEU A 440 25.41 1.54 -20.14
C LEU A 440 23.93 1.69 -20.52
N GLY A 441 23.08 1.85 -19.51
CA GLY A 441 21.64 1.87 -19.66
C GLY A 441 21.11 3.06 -20.48
N TYR A 442 21.73 4.24 -20.37
CA TYR A 442 21.31 5.42 -21.13
C TYR A 442 21.52 5.24 -22.64
N GLU A 443 22.68 4.73 -23.01
CA GLU A 443 23.09 4.43 -24.38
C GLU A 443 22.20 3.31 -24.96
N ALA A 444 21.98 2.24 -24.20
CA ALA A 444 21.09 1.15 -24.61
C ALA A 444 19.66 1.63 -24.89
N ILE A 445 19.10 2.48 -24.02
CA ILE A 445 17.78 3.09 -24.23
C ILE A 445 17.78 3.93 -25.50
N GLY A 446 18.85 4.68 -25.77
CA GLY A 446 19.02 5.46 -27.00
C GLY A 446 18.95 4.58 -28.24
N VAL A 447 19.73 3.49 -28.28
CA VAL A 447 19.75 2.52 -29.39
C VAL A 447 18.37 1.90 -29.61
N LEU A 448 17.73 1.40 -28.54
CA LEU A 448 16.42 0.74 -28.62
C LEU A 448 15.30 1.70 -29.06
N ASN A 449 15.35 2.97 -28.61
CA ASN A 449 14.40 3.99 -29.06
C ASN A 449 14.62 4.39 -30.51
N ALA A 450 15.87 4.49 -30.97
CA ALA A 450 16.18 4.77 -32.37
C ALA A 450 15.66 3.66 -33.30
N MET A 451 15.79 2.40 -32.89
CA MET A 451 15.21 1.25 -33.60
C MET A 451 13.69 1.38 -33.73
N ILE A 452 13.00 1.70 -32.62
CA ILE A 452 11.55 1.87 -32.60
C ILE A 452 11.11 3.08 -33.44
N ALA A 453 11.86 4.18 -33.42
CA ALA A 453 11.55 5.37 -34.20
C ALA A 453 11.63 5.10 -35.71
N LYS A 454 12.61 4.30 -36.15
CA LYS A 454 12.75 3.89 -37.56
C LYS A 454 11.75 2.79 -37.94
N THR A 455 11.43 1.88 -37.02
CA THR A 455 10.53 0.73 -37.25
C THR A 455 9.51 0.60 -36.11
N PRO A 456 8.35 1.28 -36.19
CA PRO A 456 7.37 1.31 -35.09
C PRO A 456 6.80 -0.07 -34.68
N SER A 457 6.78 -1.05 -35.59
CA SER A 457 6.35 -2.42 -35.27
C SER A 457 7.22 -3.12 -34.23
N LEU A 458 8.48 -2.69 -34.05
CA LEU A 458 9.37 -3.19 -33.00
C LEU A 458 8.88 -2.86 -31.59
N GLN A 459 7.93 -1.94 -31.43
CA GLN A 459 7.25 -1.76 -30.15
C GLN A 459 6.49 -3.01 -29.71
N GLY A 460 6.09 -3.88 -30.63
CA GLY A 460 5.44 -5.15 -30.31
C GLY A 460 6.42 -6.28 -29.99
N GLU A 461 7.71 -6.11 -30.28
CA GLU A 461 8.72 -7.16 -30.10
C GLU A 461 9.04 -7.33 -28.60
N PRO A 462 8.82 -8.53 -28.02
CA PRO A 462 8.97 -8.75 -26.59
C PRO A 462 10.37 -8.40 -26.08
N GLU A 463 11.43 -8.83 -26.78
CA GLU A 463 12.82 -8.61 -26.37
C GLU A 463 13.19 -7.12 -26.36
N VAL A 464 12.76 -6.36 -27.37
CA VAL A 464 13.00 -4.91 -27.44
C VAL A 464 12.36 -4.21 -26.25
N ARG A 465 11.10 -4.52 -25.92
CA ARG A 465 10.43 -3.97 -24.74
C ARG A 465 11.06 -4.43 -23.44
N GLY A 466 11.35 -5.73 -23.31
CA GLY A 466 11.92 -6.32 -22.10
C GLY A 466 13.27 -5.71 -21.74
N LEU A 467 14.16 -5.61 -22.72
CA LEU A 467 15.48 -4.99 -22.56
C LEU A 467 15.40 -3.47 -22.34
N ARG A 468 14.48 -2.76 -23.00
CA ARG A 468 14.28 -1.33 -22.74
C ARG A 468 13.76 -1.08 -21.32
N GLY A 469 12.82 -1.90 -20.86
CA GLY A 469 12.31 -1.87 -19.49
C GLY A 469 13.40 -2.16 -18.47
N ALA A 470 14.22 -3.20 -18.71
CA ALA A 470 15.37 -3.53 -17.87
C ALA A 470 16.40 -2.39 -17.81
N ALA A 471 16.75 -1.81 -18.96
CA ALA A 471 17.65 -0.67 -19.04
C ALA A 471 17.11 0.55 -18.27
N ARG A 472 15.82 0.88 -18.43
CA ARG A 472 15.15 1.96 -17.69
C ARG A 472 15.13 1.71 -16.18
N ALA A 473 14.82 0.48 -15.77
CA ALA A 473 14.84 0.11 -14.36
C ALA A 473 16.26 0.22 -13.77
N SER A 474 17.29 -0.13 -14.53
CA SER A 474 18.69 -0.07 -14.08
C SER A 474 19.19 1.34 -13.78
N ILE A 475 18.66 2.35 -14.47
CA ILE A 475 19.04 3.77 -14.29
C ILE A 475 18.03 4.56 -13.44
N GLY A 476 17.09 3.88 -12.78
CA GLY A 476 16.12 4.51 -11.87
C GLY A 476 14.88 5.11 -12.54
N ARG A 477 14.66 4.89 -13.84
CA ARG A 477 13.45 5.35 -14.56
C ARG A 477 12.31 4.35 -14.40
N PHE A 478 11.88 4.15 -13.16
CA PHE A 478 10.95 3.10 -12.77
C PHE A 478 9.57 3.21 -13.44
N GLU A 479 9.01 4.41 -13.57
CA GLU A 479 7.73 4.68 -14.26
C GLU A 479 7.72 4.21 -15.70
N GLU A 480 8.76 4.56 -16.44
CA GLU A 480 8.87 4.16 -17.84
C GLU A 480 9.23 2.69 -18.02
N ALA A 481 9.90 2.08 -17.03
CA ALA A 481 10.17 0.64 -17.03
C ALA A 481 8.86 -0.15 -16.85
N GLU A 482 8.00 0.24 -15.90
CA GLU A 482 6.69 -0.39 -15.72
C GLU A 482 5.80 -0.27 -16.96
N ALA A 483 5.83 0.86 -17.65
CA ALA A 483 5.11 1.03 -18.91
C ALA A 483 5.55 0.03 -20.00
N ASP A 484 6.84 -0.32 -20.04
CA ASP A 484 7.36 -1.36 -20.95
C ASP A 484 6.90 -2.76 -20.50
N PHE A 485 7.00 -3.06 -19.21
CA PHE A 485 6.65 -4.36 -18.63
C PHE A 485 5.14 -4.66 -18.61
N ALA A 486 4.29 -3.64 -18.61
CA ALA A 486 2.83 -3.78 -18.65
C ALA A 486 2.28 -4.30 -20.00
N SER A 487 3.14 -4.60 -20.98
CA SER A 487 2.70 -5.12 -22.27
C SER A 487 2.16 -6.55 -22.16
N GLY A 488 1.10 -6.87 -22.92
CA GLY A 488 0.52 -8.23 -22.95
C GLY A 488 1.53 -9.30 -23.39
N ALA A 489 2.51 -8.93 -24.20
CA ALA A 489 3.58 -9.83 -24.65
C ALA A 489 4.55 -10.24 -23.53
N LEU A 490 4.59 -9.51 -22.41
CA LEU A 490 5.48 -9.76 -21.28
C LEU A 490 4.75 -10.22 -20.00
N ALA A 491 3.42 -10.29 -20.01
CA ALA A 491 2.61 -10.53 -18.79
C ALA A 491 2.90 -11.87 -18.08
N GLY A 492 3.32 -12.90 -18.84
CA GLY A 492 3.70 -14.23 -18.35
C GLY A 492 5.22 -14.48 -18.29
N ASP A 493 6.04 -13.49 -18.62
CA ASP A 493 7.49 -13.67 -18.70
C ASP A 493 8.14 -13.62 -17.29
N PRO A 494 8.79 -14.70 -16.83
CA PRO A 494 9.41 -14.73 -15.51
C PRO A 494 10.57 -13.72 -15.37
N SER A 495 11.28 -13.38 -16.45
CA SER A 495 12.39 -12.41 -16.37
C SER A 495 11.89 -10.99 -16.11
N THR A 496 10.77 -10.62 -16.74
CA THR A 496 10.05 -9.37 -16.51
C THR A 496 9.52 -9.30 -15.08
N ARG A 497 9.02 -10.41 -14.52
CA ARG A 497 8.55 -10.47 -13.12
C ARG A 497 9.66 -10.16 -12.11
N VAL A 498 10.90 -10.58 -12.36
CA VAL A 498 12.05 -10.22 -11.50
C VAL A 498 12.28 -8.71 -11.50
N TRP A 499 12.24 -8.08 -12.68
CA TRP A 499 12.40 -6.63 -12.80
C TRP A 499 11.25 -5.85 -12.17
N GLN A 500 10.00 -6.30 -12.35
CA GLN A 500 8.85 -5.71 -11.66
C GLN A 500 8.98 -5.82 -10.14
N GLY A 501 9.50 -6.94 -9.63
CA GLY A 501 9.80 -7.08 -8.20
C GLY A 501 10.82 -6.05 -7.70
N TYR A 502 11.88 -5.82 -8.49
CA TYR A 502 12.86 -4.80 -8.21
C TYR A 502 12.27 -3.39 -8.24
N VAL A 503 11.49 -3.06 -9.28
CA VAL A 503 10.83 -1.75 -9.42
C VAL A 503 9.83 -1.50 -8.29
N ALA A 504 9.00 -2.49 -7.96
CA ALA A 504 8.04 -2.40 -6.85
C ALA A 504 8.74 -2.13 -5.51
N THR A 505 9.89 -2.78 -5.26
CA THR A 505 10.71 -2.51 -4.07
C THR A 505 11.17 -1.05 -4.02
N GLN A 506 11.64 -0.51 -5.14
CA GLN A 506 12.13 0.88 -5.20
C GLN A 506 11.01 1.92 -5.02
N ARG A 507 9.76 1.53 -5.29
CA ARG A 507 8.56 2.36 -5.08
C ARG A 507 7.91 2.17 -3.71
N GLY A 508 8.43 1.26 -2.88
CA GLY A 508 7.83 0.94 -1.59
C GLY A 508 6.57 0.06 -1.66
N ASP A 509 6.27 -0.56 -2.80
CA ASP A 509 5.26 -1.63 -2.87
C ASP A 509 5.89 -2.97 -2.48
N TRP A 510 5.99 -3.20 -1.18
CA TRP A 510 6.61 -4.40 -0.62
C TRP A 510 5.83 -5.67 -0.94
N THR A 511 4.50 -5.57 -0.96
CA THR A 511 3.59 -6.70 -1.26
C THR A 511 3.70 -7.14 -2.71
N GLY A 512 3.61 -6.20 -3.66
CA GLY A 512 3.78 -6.47 -5.08
C GLY A 512 5.19 -6.99 -5.38
N ALA A 513 6.22 -6.45 -4.70
CA ALA A 513 7.60 -6.91 -4.84
C ALA A 513 7.75 -8.40 -4.50
N ARG A 514 7.23 -8.84 -3.35
CA ARG A 514 7.30 -10.26 -2.93
C ARG A 514 6.62 -11.19 -3.92
N LEU A 515 5.43 -10.81 -4.41
CA LEU A 515 4.68 -11.60 -5.39
C LEU A 515 5.44 -11.70 -6.72
N ALA A 516 5.97 -10.58 -7.22
CA ALA A 516 6.69 -10.53 -8.48
C ALA A 516 8.01 -11.32 -8.43
N PHE A 517 8.80 -11.18 -7.35
CA PHE A 517 10.01 -11.99 -7.17
C PHE A 517 9.72 -13.49 -7.05
N THR A 518 8.60 -13.87 -6.44
CA THR A 518 8.17 -15.27 -6.36
C THR A 518 7.79 -15.81 -7.74
N ALA A 519 7.05 -15.04 -8.53
CA ALA A 519 6.69 -15.41 -9.91
C ALA A 519 7.90 -15.51 -10.85
N GLY A 520 8.94 -14.70 -10.63
CA GLY A 520 10.20 -14.72 -11.39
C GLY A 520 11.28 -15.67 -10.86
N ALA A 521 11.01 -16.45 -9.81
CA ALA A 521 12.04 -17.19 -9.08
C ALA A 521 12.80 -18.23 -9.93
N SER A 522 12.20 -18.74 -11.00
CA SER A 522 12.78 -19.76 -11.89
C SER A 522 13.96 -19.25 -12.73
N VAL A 523 14.08 -17.93 -12.93
CA VAL A 523 15.07 -17.33 -13.83
C VAL A 523 16.10 -16.44 -13.13
N ILE A 524 15.92 -16.12 -11.84
CA ILE A 524 16.86 -15.27 -11.07
C ILE A 524 18.29 -15.81 -11.15
N ASP A 525 18.47 -17.13 -11.09
CA ASP A 525 19.80 -17.77 -11.12
C ASP A 525 20.51 -17.65 -12.49
N GLN A 526 19.83 -17.17 -13.53
CA GLN A 526 20.38 -16.99 -14.87
C GLN A 526 20.95 -15.58 -15.11
N PHE A 527 20.61 -14.61 -14.26
CA PHE A 527 21.14 -13.24 -14.36
C PHE A 527 22.65 -13.16 -14.04
N PRO A 528 23.31 -12.04 -14.33
CA PRO A 528 24.68 -11.83 -13.90
C PRO A 528 24.75 -11.59 -12.38
N ASN A 529 25.92 -11.82 -11.79
CA ASN A 529 26.09 -11.88 -10.32
C ASN A 529 25.77 -10.55 -9.60
N ASP A 530 26.05 -9.42 -10.24
CA ASP A 530 25.69 -8.08 -9.76
C ASP A 530 24.15 -7.93 -9.66
N TRP A 531 23.41 -8.32 -10.70
CA TRP A 531 21.95 -8.28 -10.69
C TRP A 531 21.35 -9.27 -9.70
N LYS A 532 21.90 -10.48 -9.57
CA LYS A 532 21.46 -11.41 -8.52
C LYS A 532 21.61 -10.81 -7.12
N ALA A 533 22.72 -10.13 -6.84
CA ALA A 533 22.93 -9.47 -5.56
C ALA A 533 21.93 -8.33 -5.34
N ARG A 534 21.69 -7.50 -6.36
CA ARG A 534 20.71 -6.40 -6.32
C ARG A 534 19.29 -6.90 -6.09
N PHE A 535 18.85 -7.90 -6.86
CA PHE A 535 17.54 -8.52 -6.69
C PHE A 535 17.41 -9.19 -5.34
N GLY A 536 18.44 -9.90 -4.86
CA GLY A 536 18.46 -10.49 -3.53
C GLY A 536 18.34 -9.45 -2.41
N ALA A 537 19.05 -8.33 -2.52
CA ALA A 537 18.98 -7.24 -1.53
C ALA A 537 17.62 -6.52 -1.57
N ALA A 538 17.08 -6.25 -2.75
CA ALA A 538 15.76 -5.65 -2.93
C ALA A 538 14.65 -6.57 -2.37
N HIS A 539 14.70 -7.86 -2.70
CA HIS A 539 13.77 -8.84 -2.19
C HIS A 539 13.88 -8.98 -0.66
N ALA A 540 15.10 -8.93 -0.10
CA ALA A 540 15.31 -8.95 1.34
C ALA A 540 14.72 -7.71 2.01
N LEU A 541 14.85 -6.52 1.40
CA LEU A 541 14.25 -5.29 1.90
C LEU A 541 12.72 -5.41 1.93
N ALA A 542 12.10 -5.88 0.84
CA ALA A 542 10.66 -6.09 0.81
C ALA A 542 10.18 -7.09 1.88
N ALA A 543 10.92 -8.18 2.11
CA ALA A 543 10.62 -9.13 3.18
C ALA A 543 10.74 -8.50 4.58
N LEU A 544 11.77 -7.67 4.78
CA LEU A 544 12.02 -6.96 6.04
C LEU A 544 10.89 -5.97 6.38
N GLU A 545 10.44 -5.18 5.40
CA GLU A 545 9.36 -4.20 5.59
C GLU A 545 7.99 -4.87 5.84
N LEU A 546 7.82 -6.13 5.43
CA LEU A 546 6.64 -6.96 5.74
C LEU A 546 6.79 -7.78 7.03
N GLY A 547 7.91 -7.65 7.76
CA GLY A 547 8.15 -8.34 9.03
C GLY A 547 8.62 -9.81 8.89
N ASP A 548 8.93 -10.29 7.68
CA ASP A 548 9.47 -11.63 7.44
C ASP A 548 11.01 -11.64 7.59
N LEU A 549 11.45 -11.52 8.85
CA LEU A 549 12.87 -11.50 9.21
C LEU A 549 13.65 -12.77 8.80
N PRO A 550 13.09 -14.00 8.92
CA PRO A 550 13.76 -15.21 8.44
C PRO A 550 14.01 -15.18 6.93
N ALA A 551 13.02 -14.79 6.11
CA ALA A 551 13.23 -14.69 4.67
C ALA A 551 14.24 -13.60 4.32
N ALA A 552 14.17 -12.42 4.95
CA ALA A 552 15.14 -11.34 4.77
C ALA A 552 16.58 -11.82 5.03
N ARG A 553 16.80 -12.60 6.11
CA ARG A 553 18.12 -13.17 6.43
C ARG A 553 18.63 -14.11 5.34
N SER A 554 17.77 -15.00 4.84
CA SER A 554 18.13 -15.95 3.78
C SER A 554 18.44 -15.26 2.45
N LEU A 555 17.67 -14.23 2.09
CA LEU A 555 17.84 -13.45 0.86
C LEU A 555 19.11 -12.59 0.91
N LEU A 556 19.45 -12.04 2.08
CA LEU A 556 20.74 -11.37 2.27
C LEU A 556 21.92 -12.33 2.14
N ALA A 557 21.82 -13.55 2.71
CA ALA A 557 22.85 -14.56 2.54
C ALA A 557 23.04 -14.94 1.06
N PHE A 558 21.94 -15.07 0.31
CA PHE A 558 21.98 -15.25 -1.14
C PHE A 558 22.69 -14.08 -1.84
N SER A 559 22.32 -12.82 -1.52
CA SER A 559 22.93 -11.62 -2.10
C SER A 559 24.44 -11.57 -1.86
N PHE A 560 24.89 -11.83 -0.63
CA PHE A 560 26.32 -11.85 -0.28
C PHE A 560 27.10 -12.99 -0.97
N SER A 561 26.45 -14.11 -1.30
CA SER A 561 27.10 -15.24 -1.97
C SER A 561 27.46 -14.97 -3.44
N GLN A 562 26.86 -13.94 -4.07
CA GLN A 562 27.07 -13.66 -5.51
C GLN A 562 28.41 -12.98 -5.82
N ARG A 563 29.17 -12.53 -4.80
CA ARG A 563 30.44 -11.79 -4.99
C ARG A 563 30.31 -10.56 -5.91
N ALA A 564 29.24 -9.79 -5.74
CA ALA A 564 28.98 -8.57 -6.50
C ALA A 564 29.99 -7.44 -6.17
N PRO A 565 30.05 -6.36 -6.99
CA PRO A 565 30.88 -5.19 -6.72
C PRO A 565 30.65 -4.58 -5.34
N ALA A 566 31.65 -3.83 -4.83
CA ALA A 566 31.62 -3.29 -3.48
C ALA A 566 30.38 -2.43 -3.18
N ALA A 567 29.93 -1.63 -4.15
CA ALA A 567 28.73 -0.80 -4.01
C ALA A 567 27.47 -1.64 -3.73
N ASP A 568 27.25 -2.71 -4.50
CA ASP A 568 26.09 -3.60 -4.34
C ASP A 568 26.12 -4.35 -3.00
N GLN A 569 27.31 -4.77 -2.57
CA GLN A 569 27.47 -5.37 -1.24
C GLN A 569 27.19 -4.38 -0.11
N LEU A 570 27.55 -3.09 -0.25
CA LEU A 570 27.26 -2.07 0.74
C LEU A 570 25.76 -1.79 0.84
N THR A 571 25.04 -1.80 -0.27
CA THR A 571 23.57 -1.73 -0.29
C THR A 571 22.94 -2.91 0.44
N ALA A 572 23.41 -4.14 0.21
CA ALA A 572 22.95 -5.30 0.96
C ALA A 572 23.29 -5.21 2.47
N ARG A 573 24.47 -4.67 2.83
CA ARG A 573 24.85 -4.42 4.23
C ARG A 573 23.98 -3.37 4.90
N LEU A 574 23.48 -2.37 4.17
CA LEU A 574 22.53 -1.40 4.70
C LEU A 574 21.21 -2.10 5.12
N VAL A 575 20.70 -3.00 4.27
CA VAL A 575 19.51 -3.81 4.59
C VAL A 575 19.80 -4.76 5.76
N GLN A 576 21.00 -5.33 5.83
CA GLN A 576 21.42 -6.15 6.97
C GLN A 576 21.47 -5.36 8.28
N ALA A 577 21.91 -4.11 8.27
CA ALA A 577 21.92 -3.27 9.46
C ALA A 577 20.49 -2.98 9.95
N ARG A 578 19.54 -2.73 9.03
CA ARG A 578 18.11 -2.64 9.36
C ARG A 578 17.57 -3.94 9.95
N LEU A 579 17.96 -5.09 9.39
CA LEU A 579 17.56 -6.39 9.91
C LEU A 579 18.03 -6.56 11.36
N PHE A 580 19.29 -6.22 11.67
CA PHE A 580 19.80 -6.28 13.04
C PHE A 580 19.10 -5.30 13.99
N ASP A 581 18.73 -4.13 13.51
CA ASP A 581 17.99 -3.14 14.30
C ASP A 581 16.61 -3.69 14.72
N LEU A 582 15.86 -4.22 13.75
CA LEU A 582 14.53 -4.83 13.99
C LEU A 582 14.60 -6.13 14.80
N ASP A 583 15.68 -6.90 14.68
CA ASP A 583 15.93 -8.13 15.46
C ASP A 583 16.41 -7.83 16.90
N GLY A 584 16.48 -6.55 17.31
CA GLY A 584 16.92 -6.11 18.63
C GLY A 584 18.44 -6.17 18.87
N GLN A 585 19.22 -6.44 17.83
CA GLN A 585 20.69 -6.52 17.88
C GLN A 585 21.35 -5.16 17.63
N SER A 586 20.97 -4.15 18.42
CA SER A 586 21.36 -2.74 18.19
C SER A 586 22.87 -2.49 18.13
N ASP A 587 23.68 -3.26 18.88
CA ASP A 587 25.15 -3.15 18.82
C ASP A 587 25.72 -3.57 17.46
N ARG A 588 25.24 -4.69 16.93
CA ARG A 588 25.63 -5.18 15.61
C ARG A 588 25.11 -4.25 14.51
N ALA A 589 23.87 -3.79 14.64
CA ALA A 589 23.30 -2.81 13.72
C ALA A 589 24.15 -1.53 13.66
N LEU A 590 24.49 -0.96 14.82
CA LEU A 590 25.32 0.25 14.92
C LEU A 590 26.70 0.04 14.30
N ALA A 591 27.35 -1.11 14.55
CA ALA A 591 28.65 -1.43 13.95
C ALA A 591 28.59 -1.50 12.41
N VAL A 592 27.57 -2.17 11.86
CA VAL A 592 27.39 -2.28 10.40
C VAL A 592 27.04 -0.92 9.79
N TYR A 593 26.10 -0.16 10.38
CA TYR A 593 25.78 1.20 9.92
C TYR A 593 27.03 2.11 9.94
N THR A 594 27.83 2.06 11.01
CA THR A 594 29.06 2.85 11.12
C THR A 594 30.07 2.51 10.03
N ALA A 595 30.19 1.23 9.67
CA ALA A 595 31.06 0.80 8.58
C ALA A 595 30.54 1.29 7.21
N VAL A 596 29.25 1.14 6.94
CA VAL A 596 28.61 1.56 5.68
C VAL A 596 28.63 3.09 5.51
N ALA A 597 28.48 3.84 6.61
CA ALA A 597 28.49 5.30 6.63
C ALA A 597 29.81 5.94 6.16
N ARG A 598 30.91 5.17 6.10
CA ARG A 598 32.22 5.62 5.62
C ARG A 598 32.39 5.50 4.10
N ALA A 599 31.43 4.88 3.41
CA ALA A 599 31.50 4.73 1.96
C ALA A 599 31.51 6.09 1.24
N PRO A 600 32.24 6.25 0.12
CA PRO A 600 32.27 7.48 -0.67
C PRO A 600 31.01 7.64 -1.55
N LEU A 601 29.93 6.90 -1.26
CA LEU A 601 28.70 6.85 -2.03
C LEU A 601 27.55 7.40 -1.18
N ASP A 602 27.15 8.66 -1.41
CA ASP A 602 26.20 9.35 -0.53
C ASP A 602 24.81 8.70 -0.49
N GLY A 603 24.37 8.05 -1.57
CA GLY A 603 23.09 7.31 -1.61
C GLY A 603 23.07 6.08 -0.70
N ILE A 604 24.25 5.57 -0.31
CA ILE A 604 24.37 4.44 0.63
C ILE A 604 24.80 4.93 2.01
N ALA A 605 25.72 5.90 2.06
CA ALA A 605 26.28 6.43 3.29
C ALA A 605 25.27 7.27 4.09
N THR A 606 24.39 8.04 3.43
CA THR A 606 23.40 8.90 4.11
C THR A 606 22.36 8.10 4.90
N PRO A 607 21.69 7.09 4.31
CA PRO A 607 20.80 6.21 5.08
C PRO A 607 21.52 5.52 6.24
N ALA A 608 22.78 5.13 6.04
CA ALA A 608 23.57 4.52 7.11
C ALA A 608 23.87 5.50 8.25
N LYS A 609 24.24 6.75 7.93
CA LYS A 609 24.46 7.82 8.92
C LYS A 609 23.18 8.13 9.69
N LEU A 610 22.02 8.15 9.02
CA LEU A 610 20.74 8.28 9.70
C LEU A 610 20.53 7.14 10.71
N GLY A 611 20.80 5.89 10.32
CA GLY A 611 20.77 4.74 11.22
C GLY A 611 21.71 4.88 12.43
N VAL A 612 22.95 5.33 12.20
CA VAL A 612 23.91 5.63 13.28
C VAL A 612 23.36 6.65 14.26
N VAL A 613 22.80 7.77 13.77
CA VAL A 613 22.24 8.83 14.63
C VAL A 613 21.06 8.30 15.44
N LYS A 614 20.11 7.61 14.81
CA LYS A 614 18.92 7.07 15.50
C LYS A 614 19.30 6.08 16.60
N LEU A 615 20.19 5.14 16.32
CA LEU A 615 20.66 4.16 17.31
C LEU A 615 21.51 4.81 18.41
N SER A 616 22.38 5.75 18.06
CA SER A 616 23.21 6.44 19.05
C SER A 616 22.38 7.28 20.00
N LEU A 617 21.32 7.93 19.50
CA LEU A 617 20.36 8.66 20.30
C LEU A 617 19.55 7.72 21.21
N ALA A 618 19.01 6.63 20.67
CA ALA A 618 18.23 5.65 21.43
C ALA A 618 19.05 5.00 22.57
N LYS A 619 20.36 4.83 22.36
CA LYS A 619 21.30 4.29 23.36
C LYS A 619 21.87 5.36 24.31
N GLY A 620 21.53 6.64 24.14
CA GLY A 620 22.07 7.74 24.94
C GLY A 620 23.56 8.02 24.74
N ILE A 621 24.15 7.55 23.63
CA ILE A 621 25.57 7.82 23.27
C ILE A 621 25.75 9.28 22.86
N ILE A 622 24.74 9.85 22.19
CA ILE A 622 24.70 11.26 21.79
C ILE A 622 23.48 11.94 22.41
N THR A 623 23.60 13.23 22.70
CA THR A 623 22.48 14.04 23.20
C THR A 623 21.48 14.34 22.08
N PRO A 624 20.22 14.67 22.41
CA PRO A 624 19.24 15.18 21.45
C PRO A 624 19.78 16.34 20.60
N ASP A 625 20.48 17.32 21.18
CA ASP A 625 21.03 18.45 20.42
C ASP A 625 22.13 18.01 19.44
N ALA A 626 23.03 17.12 19.86
CA ALA A 626 24.06 16.59 18.98
C ALA A 626 23.47 15.78 17.82
N ALA A 627 22.40 15.01 18.08
CA ALA A 627 21.66 14.30 17.05
C ALA A 627 21.00 15.28 16.07
N ALA A 628 20.39 16.37 16.55
CA ALA A 628 19.77 17.39 15.71
C ALA A 628 20.78 18.03 14.76
N THR A 629 21.95 18.46 15.27
CA THR A 629 23.02 19.04 14.43
C THR A 629 23.50 18.07 13.34
N GLN A 630 23.62 16.78 13.65
CA GLN A 630 24.00 15.78 12.64
C GLN A 630 22.90 15.58 11.58
N LEU A 631 21.63 15.52 11.99
CA LEU A 631 20.50 15.40 11.07
C LEU A 631 20.33 16.65 10.17
N GLU A 632 20.59 17.84 10.69
CA GLU A 632 20.61 19.07 9.89
C GLU A 632 21.66 19.05 8.79
N ALA A 633 22.87 18.55 9.09
CA ALA A 633 23.91 18.36 8.08
C ALA A 633 23.49 17.31 7.04
N LEU A 634 22.87 16.21 7.46
CA LEU A 634 22.37 15.17 6.54
C LEU A 634 21.26 15.70 5.63
N LYS A 635 20.39 16.57 6.16
CA LYS A 635 19.34 17.24 5.39
C LYS A 635 19.95 17.88 4.15
N TRP A 636 21.04 18.64 4.26
CA TRP A 636 21.67 19.31 3.10
C TRP A 636 22.49 18.38 2.19
N ARG A 637 22.91 17.23 2.69
CA ARG A 637 23.79 16.29 1.97
C ARG A 637 23.06 15.44 0.94
N TRP A 638 21.79 15.13 1.16
CA TRP A 638 21.00 14.23 0.31
C TRP A 638 19.56 14.69 0.19
N ARG A 639 18.97 14.57 -1.01
CA ARG A 639 17.66 15.14 -1.36
C ARG A 639 16.90 14.23 -2.33
N GLY A 640 15.57 14.26 -2.25
CA GLY A 640 14.65 13.78 -3.28
C GLY A 640 14.11 12.36 -3.10
N ASP A 641 14.36 11.70 -1.97
CA ASP A 641 13.97 10.30 -1.75
C ASP A 641 13.37 10.03 -0.35
N ALA A 642 13.03 8.77 -0.08
CA ALA A 642 12.53 8.33 1.21
C ALA A 642 13.53 8.55 2.37
N THR A 643 14.83 8.64 2.07
CA THR A 643 15.86 8.94 3.08
C THR A 643 15.72 10.37 3.59
N GLU A 644 15.53 11.34 2.69
CA GLU A 644 15.26 12.73 3.07
C GLU A 644 14.00 12.82 3.94
N LEU A 645 12.91 12.11 3.58
CA LEU A 645 11.68 12.08 4.41
C LEU A 645 11.98 11.56 5.82
N ALA A 646 12.73 10.47 5.92
CA ALA A 646 13.10 9.88 7.19
C ALA A 646 13.98 10.83 8.04
N VAL A 647 14.90 11.58 7.42
CA VAL A 647 15.71 12.60 8.10
C VAL A 647 14.81 13.75 8.60
N VAL A 648 13.95 14.29 7.74
CA VAL A 648 13.03 15.40 8.06
C VAL A 648 12.09 15.01 9.20
N ARG A 649 11.48 13.83 9.13
CA ARG A 649 10.57 13.31 10.16
C ARG A 649 11.28 13.11 11.49
N THR A 650 12.48 12.50 11.47
CA THR A 650 13.28 12.29 12.69
C THR A 650 13.69 13.62 13.31
N LEU A 651 14.16 14.58 12.52
CA LEU A 651 14.55 15.91 12.99
C LEU A 651 13.34 16.69 13.55
N GLY A 652 12.20 16.64 12.87
CA GLY A 652 10.94 17.23 13.34
C GLY A 652 10.53 16.68 14.70
N SER A 653 10.53 15.34 14.86
CA SER A 653 10.20 14.69 16.14
C SER A 653 11.15 15.09 17.27
N LEU A 654 12.44 15.26 16.96
CA LEU A 654 13.46 15.68 17.92
C LEU A 654 13.24 17.11 18.39
N TYR A 655 12.90 18.02 17.48
CA TYR A 655 12.53 19.40 17.81
C TYR A 655 11.27 19.49 18.65
N LEU A 656 10.28 18.63 18.39
CA LEU A 656 9.08 18.56 19.25
C LEU A 656 9.41 18.11 20.67
N GLN A 657 10.25 17.09 20.83
CA GLN A 657 10.66 16.60 22.14
C GLN A 657 11.45 17.65 22.95
N GLN A 658 12.16 18.54 22.26
CA GLN A 658 12.91 19.65 22.86
C GLN A 658 12.06 20.90 23.13
N GLY A 659 10.77 20.92 22.76
CA GLY A 659 9.92 22.11 22.84
C GLY A 659 10.21 23.19 21.78
N ARG A 660 10.99 22.86 20.76
CA ARG A 660 11.37 23.73 19.63
C ARG A 660 10.32 23.68 18.52
N TYR A 661 9.11 24.13 18.84
CA TYR A 661 7.93 23.92 18.01
C TYR A 661 8.00 24.61 16.64
N ARG A 662 8.59 25.81 16.57
CA ARG A 662 8.75 26.55 15.30
C ARG A 662 9.62 25.76 14.34
N GLU A 663 10.80 25.36 14.77
CA GLU A 663 11.74 24.61 13.95
C GLU A 663 11.17 23.24 13.56
N ALA A 664 10.44 22.57 14.45
CA ALA A 664 9.75 21.32 14.13
C ALA A 664 8.75 21.49 12.97
N LEU A 665 7.86 22.47 13.07
CA LEU A 665 6.85 22.74 12.04
C LEU A 665 7.49 23.22 10.73
N GLU A 666 8.56 24.02 10.80
CA GLU A 666 9.31 24.45 9.61
C GLU A 666 9.97 23.28 8.88
N VAL A 667 10.63 22.38 9.63
CA VAL A 667 11.28 21.19 9.07
C VAL A 667 10.24 20.27 8.42
N LEU A 668 9.15 19.95 9.12
CA LEU A 668 8.07 19.10 8.59
C LEU A 668 7.41 19.73 7.36
N ARG A 669 7.15 21.04 7.37
CA ARG A 669 6.59 21.78 6.22
C ARG A 669 7.53 21.77 5.01
N SER A 670 8.86 21.83 5.23
CA SER A 670 9.85 21.83 4.16
C SER A 670 9.89 20.49 3.39
N GLY A 671 9.65 19.37 4.07
CA GLY A 671 9.56 18.06 3.45
C GLY A 671 8.33 17.93 2.54
N ASN A 672 7.19 18.51 2.93
CA ASN A 672 5.94 18.30 2.21
C ASN A 672 5.94 18.80 0.75
N LYS A 673 6.43 20.02 0.49
CA LYS A 673 6.20 20.68 -0.82
C LYS A 673 6.86 20.00 -2.03
N ARG A 674 7.90 19.19 -1.82
CA ARG A 674 8.69 18.58 -2.91
C ARG A 674 8.52 17.07 -3.00
N MET A 675 7.80 16.47 -2.05
CA MET A 675 7.87 15.03 -1.78
C MET A 675 6.49 14.38 -1.78
N ILE A 676 5.45 15.07 -2.25
CA ILE A 676 4.04 14.66 -2.19
C ILE A 676 3.81 13.24 -2.74
N ASP A 677 4.56 12.87 -3.79
CA ASP A 677 4.41 11.59 -4.48
C ASP A 677 5.26 10.46 -3.88
N LEU A 678 6.07 10.74 -2.84
CA LEU A 678 6.93 9.75 -2.22
C LEU A 678 6.20 8.95 -1.13
N PRO A 679 6.47 7.62 -1.02
CA PRO A 679 6.00 6.82 0.11
C PRO A 679 6.50 7.43 1.43
N GLY A 680 5.62 7.64 2.41
CA GLY A 680 5.97 8.30 3.68
C GLY A 680 5.61 9.79 3.76
N ALA A 681 5.24 10.43 2.65
CA ALA A 681 4.96 11.87 2.61
C ALA A 681 3.65 12.23 3.32
N ARG A 682 2.64 11.35 3.23
CA ARG A 682 1.36 11.53 3.92
C ARG A 682 1.53 11.52 5.44
N GLU A 683 2.40 10.67 5.94
CA GLU A 683 2.73 10.59 7.36
C GLU A 683 3.35 11.90 7.86
N ILE A 684 4.17 12.58 7.06
CA ILE A 684 4.69 13.92 7.43
C ILE A 684 3.55 14.96 7.47
N GLN A 685 2.56 14.87 6.57
CA GLN A 685 1.37 15.74 6.63
C GLN A 685 0.52 15.49 7.85
N ASP A 686 0.31 14.22 8.19
CA ASP A 686 -0.44 13.82 9.37
C ASP A 686 0.31 14.24 10.65
N ASP A 687 1.63 14.06 10.70
CA ASP A 687 2.50 14.52 11.79
C ASP A 687 2.45 16.06 11.92
N LEU A 688 2.52 16.81 10.81
CA LEU A 688 2.46 18.27 10.79
C LEU A 688 1.10 18.79 11.30
N SER A 689 0.00 18.21 10.80
CA SER A 689 -1.37 18.58 11.18
C SER A 689 -1.68 18.21 12.64
N SER A 690 -1.31 17.00 13.06
CA SER A 690 -1.50 16.54 14.43
C SER A 690 -0.69 17.34 15.43
N THR A 691 0.55 17.70 15.10
CA THR A 691 1.40 18.58 15.91
C THR A 691 0.78 19.97 16.08
N PHE A 692 0.31 20.58 14.98
CA PHE A 692 -0.34 21.88 15.03
C PHE A 692 -1.63 21.86 15.86
N ARG A 693 -2.44 20.79 15.72
CA ARG A 693 -3.60 20.54 16.57
C ARG A 693 -3.21 20.37 18.04
N ALA A 694 -2.18 19.60 18.35
CA ALA A 694 -1.72 19.39 19.73
C ALA A 694 -1.29 20.72 20.39
N LEU A 695 -0.60 21.57 19.64
CA LEU A 695 -0.19 22.90 20.10
C LEU A 695 -1.39 23.77 20.47
N PHE A 696 -2.32 23.97 19.55
CA PHE A 696 -3.35 25.01 19.72
C PHE A 696 -4.71 24.49 20.23
N LEU A 697 -4.95 23.18 20.24
CA LEU A 697 -6.18 22.55 20.77
C LEU A 697 -5.96 21.68 22.01
N GLN A 698 -4.76 21.14 22.23
CA GLN A 698 -4.49 20.25 23.38
C GLN A 698 -3.63 20.91 24.45
N GLY A 699 -3.36 22.22 24.33
CA GLY A 699 -2.67 23.00 25.35
C GLY A 699 -1.14 22.84 25.34
N ALA A 700 -0.55 22.16 24.36
CA ALA A 700 0.92 22.09 24.28
C ALA A 700 1.55 23.48 24.01
N ALA A 701 0.81 24.41 23.39
CA ALA A 701 1.23 25.79 23.28
C ALA A 701 1.16 26.55 24.61
N ASP A 702 0.52 26.05 25.68
CA ASP A 702 0.32 26.79 26.95
C ASP A 702 1.64 27.16 27.64
N GLY A 703 2.72 26.42 27.37
CA GLY A 703 4.07 26.77 27.81
C GLY A 703 4.75 27.91 27.04
N LEU A 704 4.20 28.36 25.91
CA LEU A 704 4.77 29.44 25.08
C LEU A 704 4.44 30.85 25.61
N GLN A 705 5.25 31.84 25.24
CA GLN A 705 4.83 33.23 25.41
C GLN A 705 3.66 33.54 24.44
N PRO A 706 2.59 34.25 24.83
CA PRO A 706 1.43 34.47 23.96
C PRO A 706 1.76 35.12 22.61
N VAL A 707 2.72 36.06 22.59
CA VAL A 707 3.21 36.67 21.33
C VAL A 707 3.91 35.63 20.44
N GLN A 708 4.67 34.70 21.02
CA GLN A 708 5.31 33.62 20.26
C GLN A 708 4.27 32.64 19.70
N ALA A 709 3.24 32.31 20.49
CA ALA A 709 2.14 31.46 20.04
C ALA A 709 1.36 32.13 18.89
N LEU A 710 1.13 33.44 18.95
CA LEU A 710 0.49 34.21 17.88
C LEU A 710 1.32 34.21 16.61
N ALA A 711 2.61 34.53 16.70
CA ALA A 711 3.52 34.51 15.57
C ALA A 711 3.56 33.11 14.93
N LEU A 712 3.68 32.06 15.76
CA LEU A 712 3.67 30.68 15.31
C LEU A 712 2.35 30.31 14.62
N PHE A 713 1.21 30.74 15.14
CA PHE A 713 -0.08 30.50 14.50
C PHE A 713 -0.15 31.14 13.11
N TYR A 714 0.25 32.41 12.98
CA TYR A 714 0.22 33.10 11.68
C TYR A 714 1.18 32.49 10.65
N ASP A 715 2.36 32.06 11.09
CA ASP A 715 3.36 31.42 10.23
C ASP A 715 2.85 30.10 9.61
N PHE A 716 1.88 29.46 10.27
CA PHE A 716 1.34 28.14 9.93
C PHE A 716 -0.20 28.13 9.83
N ARG A 717 -0.83 29.29 9.57
CA ARG A 717 -2.30 29.42 9.54
C ARG A 717 -2.96 28.54 8.49
N ASP A 718 -2.22 28.16 7.45
CA ASP A 718 -2.61 27.22 6.40
C ASP A 718 -2.90 25.81 6.92
N LEU A 719 -2.38 25.46 8.10
CA LEU A 719 -2.63 24.17 8.79
C LEU A 719 -3.90 24.17 9.64
N THR A 720 -4.60 25.31 9.74
CA THR A 720 -5.82 25.41 10.55
C THR A 720 -6.92 24.50 9.98
N PRO A 721 -7.46 23.54 10.76
CA PRO A 721 -8.53 22.68 10.29
C PRO A 721 -9.78 23.45 9.83
N ILE A 722 -10.47 22.93 8.82
CA ILE A 722 -11.75 23.47 8.38
C ILE A 722 -12.85 23.01 9.36
N GLY A 723 -13.73 23.92 9.76
CA GLY A 723 -14.86 23.63 10.66
C GLY A 723 -14.57 23.89 12.14
N ALA A 724 -15.31 23.19 13.01
CA ALA A 724 -15.39 23.48 14.45
C ALA A 724 -14.05 23.41 15.20
N ASP A 725 -13.15 22.50 14.81
CA ASP A 725 -11.83 22.37 15.43
C ASP A 725 -10.96 23.61 15.18
N GLY A 726 -10.86 24.07 13.93
CA GLY A 726 -10.11 25.28 13.60
C GLY A 726 -10.75 26.53 14.21
N ASP A 727 -12.07 26.54 14.31
CA ASP A 727 -12.82 27.60 14.96
C ASP A 727 -12.52 27.68 16.47
N GLU A 728 -12.43 26.54 17.15
CA GLU A 728 -12.04 26.48 18.56
C GLU A 728 -10.58 26.89 18.76
N MET A 729 -9.71 26.52 17.82
CA MET A 729 -8.29 26.88 17.84
C MET A 729 -8.10 28.40 17.86
N VAL A 730 -8.81 29.12 16.97
CA VAL A 730 -8.79 30.59 16.90
C VAL A 730 -9.35 31.21 18.18
N ARG A 731 -10.45 30.67 18.73
CA ARG A 731 -11.03 31.17 19.99
C ARG A 731 -10.10 31.00 21.18
N ARG A 732 -9.35 29.90 21.28
CA ARG A 732 -8.38 29.68 22.35
C ARG A 732 -7.20 30.64 22.25
N LEU A 733 -6.72 30.86 21.03
CA LEU A 733 -5.68 31.86 20.78
C LEU A 733 -6.15 33.26 21.17
N ALA A 734 -7.35 33.67 20.76
CA ALA A 734 -7.92 34.96 21.14
C ALA A 734 -8.05 35.11 22.67
N ARG A 735 -8.58 34.09 23.36
CA ARG A 735 -8.69 34.09 24.83
C ARG A 735 -7.36 34.27 25.54
N ARG A 736 -6.28 33.71 24.99
CA ARG A 736 -4.94 33.87 25.55
C ARG A 736 -4.35 35.25 25.34
N LEU A 737 -4.62 35.87 24.19
CA LEU A 737 -4.21 37.25 23.92
C LEU A 737 -4.91 38.21 24.90
N ILE A 738 -6.18 37.96 25.22
CA ILE A 738 -6.94 38.75 26.21
C ILE A 738 -6.29 38.70 27.60
N ASP A 739 -5.74 37.54 28.00
CA ASP A 739 -5.11 37.37 29.31
C ASP A 739 -3.84 38.22 29.49
N VAL A 740 -3.14 38.52 28.40
CA VAL A 740 -1.93 39.37 28.40
C VAL A 740 -2.17 40.77 27.82
N ASP A 741 -3.41 41.25 27.85
CA ASP A 741 -3.79 42.61 27.42
C ASP A 741 -3.58 42.91 25.92
N LEU A 742 -3.48 41.89 25.07
CA LEU A 742 -3.46 42.04 23.61
C LEU A 742 -4.89 42.02 23.02
N LEU A 743 -5.69 42.99 23.44
CA LEU A 743 -7.13 43.06 23.13
C LEU A 743 -7.41 43.31 21.64
N ASP A 744 -6.64 44.19 20.99
CA ASP A 744 -6.79 44.48 19.56
C ASP A 744 -6.62 43.23 18.69
N GLN A 745 -5.55 42.46 18.93
CA GLN A 745 -5.24 41.24 18.18
C GLN A 745 -6.27 40.13 18.45
N ALA A 746 -6.76 40.02 19.68
CA ALA A 746 -7.85 39.11 20.01
C ALA A 746 -9.14 39.49 19.27
N ALA A 747 -9.47 40.78 19.21
CA ALA A 747 -10.65 41.29 18.52
C ALA A 747 -10.58 41.01 17.02
N GLU A 748 -9.42 41.18 16.37
CA GLU A 748 -9.23 40.85 14.95
C GLU A 748 -9.51 39.37 14.64
N LEU A 749 -8.98 38.46 15.47
CA LEU A 749 -9.19 37.01 15.31
C LEU A 749 -10.67 36.63 15.44
N LEU A 750 -11.35 37.13 16.49
CA LEU A 750 -12.77 36.85 16.71
C LEU A 750 -13.65 37.50 15.64
N LYS A 751 -13.32 38.72 15.20
CA LYS A 751 -14.04 39.41 14.12
C LYS A 751 -13.99 38.62 12.82
N HIS A 752 -12.81 38.18 12.39
CA HIS A 752 -12.67 37.37 11.18
C HIS A 752 -13.53 36.10 11.26
N GLN A 753 -13.62 35.47 12.43
CA GLN A 753 -14.44 34.29 12.64
C GLN A 753 -15.96 34.58 12.54
N VAL A 754 -16.41 35.70 13.09
CA VAL A 754 -17.81 36.17 13.03
C VAL A 754 -18.21 36.56 11.61
N ASP A 755 -17.31 37.20 10.86
CA ASP A 755 -17.60 37.71 9.52
C ASP A 755 -17.55 36.61 8.46
N GLU A 756 -16.57 35.70 8.53
CA GLU A 756 -16.25 34.78 7.43
C GLU A 756 -16.59 33.31 7.68
N ARG A 757 -16.82 32.87 8.93
CA ARG A 757 -16.84 31.43 9.27
C ARG A 757 -18.07 30.92 10.02
N LEU A 758 -18.76 31.76 10.78
CA LEU A 758 -19.83 31.33 11.68
C LEU A 758 -21.20 31.86 11.26
N ASP A 759 -22.25 31.07 11.55
CA ASP A 759 -23.65 31.44 11.35
C ASP A 759 -24.52 31.15 12.58
N GLY A 760 -25.69 31.79 12.63
CA GLY A 760 -26.73 31.53 13.64
C GLY A 760 -26.26 31.75 15.08
N VAL A 761 -26.56 30.79 15.95
CA VAL A 761 -26.26 30.88 17.40
C VAL A 761 -24.76 30.89 17.67
N ALA A 762 -23.96 30.13 16.91
CA ALA A 762 -22.50 30.11 17.07
C ALA A 762 -21.87 31.47 16.72
N LYS A 763 -22.35 32.12 15.65
CA LYS A 763 -21.95 33.50 15.30
C LYS A 763 -22.29 34.46 16.42
N ALA A 764 -23.49 34.36 16.98
CA ALA A 764 -23.92 35.22 18.06
C ALA A 764 -23.06 35.02 19.32
N GLN A 765 -22.67 33.79 19.68
CA GLN A 765 -21.83 33.55 20.86
C GLN A 765 -20.47 34.23 20.72
N VAL A 766 -19.79 34.00 19.59
CA VAL A 766 -18.46 34.57 19.35
C VAL A 766 -18.52 36.09 19.17
N ALA A 767 -19.61 36.61 18.62
CA ALA A 767 -19.83 38.05 18.54
C ALA A 767 -20.10 38.70 19.92
N THR A 768 -20.68 37.95 20.88
CA THR A 768 -20.79 38.40 22.29
C THR A 768 -19.41 38.51 22.92
N ASP A 769 -18.55 37.51 22.71
CA ASP A 769 -17.16 37.52 23.19
C ASP A 769 -16.39 38.71 22.57
N LEU A 770 -16.52 38.91 21.25
CA LEU A 770 -15.95 40.05 20.53
C LEU A 770 -16.43 41.40 21.07
N ALA A 771 -17.73 41.55 21.34
CA ALA A 771 -18.28 42.76 21.92
C ALA A 771 -17.74 43.03 23.33
N THR A 772 -17.56 41.96 24.13
CA THR A 772 -16.92 42.04 25.44
C THR A 772 -15.49 42.56 25.33
N VAL A 773 -14.70 42.02 24.39
CA VAL A 773 -13.33 42.49 24.11
C VAL A 773 -13.32 43.96 23.70
N TYR A 774 -14.20 44.38 22.79
CA TYR A 774 -14.30 45.79 22.39
C TYR A 774 -14.67 46.71 23.56
N LEU A 775 -15.58 46.28 24.45
CA LEU A 775 -15.91 47.07 25.63
C LEU A 775 -14.75 47.15 26.62
N MET A 776 -14.00 46.07 26.83
CA MET A 776 -12.78 46.08 27.64
C MET A 776 -11.75 47.07 27.09
N ASP A 777 -11.68 47.20 25.76
CA ASP A 777 -10.80 48.13 25.05
C ASP A 777 -11.41 49.54 24.83
N ARG A 778 -12.53 49.84 25.48
CA ARG A 778 -13.24 51.13 25.37
C ARG A 778 -13.67 51.52 23.94
N GLN A 779 -14.11 50.54 23.16
CA GLN A 779 -14.64 50.71 21.80
C GLN A 779 -16.15 50.37 21.73
N PRO A 780 -17.04 51.14 22.41
CA PRO A 780 -18.45 50.79 22.54
C PRO A 780 -19.23 50.77 21.21
N GLU A 781 -18.85 51.59 20.22
CA GLU A 781 -19.49 51.58 18.89
C GLU A 781 -19.26 50.26 18.16
N LYS A 782 -18.02 49.73 18.22
CA LYS A 782 -17.69 48.44 17.60
C LYS A 782 -18.36 47.29 18.34
N ALA A 783 -18.49 47.37 19.66
CA ALA A 783 -19.24 46.40 20.46
C ALA A 783 -20.72 46.34 20.04
N LEU A 784 -21.39 47.49 19.90
CA LEU A 784 -22.76 47.55 19.41
C LEU A 784 -22.89 46.98 18.00
N GLN A 785 -21.96 47.33 17.10
CA GLN A 785 -21.96 46.79 15.75
C GLN A 785 -21.87 45.25 15.73
N ALA A 786 -20.98 44.67 16.55
CA ALA A 786 -20.83 43.21 16.67
C ALA A 786 -22.10 42.55 17.23
N LEU A 787 -22.75 43.16 18.22
CA LEU A 787 -24.01 42.65 18.79
C LEU A 787 -25.18 42.76 17.80
N TRP A 788 -25.29 43.86 17.05
CA TRP A 788 -26.40 44.07 16.12
C TRP A 788 -26.27 43.23 14.86
N SER A 789 -25.06 43.07 14.32
CA SER A 789 -24.80 42.28 13.10
C SER A 789 -24.98 40.77 13.30
N SER A 790 -25.08 40.31 14.56
CA SER A 790 -25.20 38.90 14.94
C SER A 790 -26.53 38.57 15.65
N ARG A 791 -27.56 39.41 15.50
CA ARG A 791 -28.89 39.17 16.09
C ARG A 791 -29.53 37.91 15.51
N THR A 792 -30.13 37.09 16.38
CA THR A 792 -30.88 35.89 16.01
C THR A 792 -32.01 35.64 17.00
N THR A 793 -33.08 34.98 16.54
CA THR A 793 -34.28 34.68 17.35
C THR A 793 -34.16 33.39 18.16
N LEU A 794 -33.11 32.59 17.92
CA LEU A 794 -32.91 31.27 18.51
C LEU A 794 -31.93 31.29 19.71
N LEU A 795 -31.76 32.43 20.37
CA LEU A 795 -30.79 32.57 21.47
C LEU A 795 -31.28 31.90 22.76
N PRO A 796 -30.41 31.18 23.48
CA PRO A 796 -30.67 30.79 24.86
C PRO A 796 -30.96 32.01 25.74
N THR A 797 -31.85 31.86 26.73
CA THR A 797 -32.30 32.98 27.59
C THR A 797 -31.15 33.66 28.34
N ALA A 798 -30.21 32.88 28.88
CA ALA A 798 -29.03 33.40 29.57
C ALA A 798 -28.16 34.27 28.64
N MET A 799 -27.90 33.80 27.41
CA MET A 799 -27.10 34.52 26.43
C MET A 799 -27.82 35.78 25.91
N ALA A 800 -29.15 35.74 25.76
CA ALA A 800 -29.94 36.92 25.41
C ALA A 800 -29.86 38.00 26.50
N ALA A 801 -29.86 37.60 27.78
CA ALA A 801 -29.69 38.53 28.90
C ALA A 801 -28.27 39.12 28.96
N GLU A 802 -27.24 38.29 28.79
CA GLU A 802 -25.85 38.74 28.72
C GLU A 802 -25.64 39.78 27.61
N ARG A 803 -26.14 39.49 26.39
CA ARG A 803 -26.05 40.40 25.26
C ARG A 803 -26.80 41.71 25.49
N ARG A 804 -27.95 41.66 26.16
CA ARG A 804 -28.71 42.87 26.53
C ARG A 804 -27.93 43.72 27.54
N ALA A 805 -27.29 43.10 28.54
CA ALA A 805 -26.45 43.80 29.50
C ALA A 805 -25.24 44.46 28.82
N LEU A 806 -24.58 43.76 27.88
CA LEU A 806 -23.47 44.33 27.09
C LEU A 806 -23.93 45.47 26.18
N GLU A 807 -25.08 45.34 25.51
CA GLU A 807 -25.65 46.40 24.67
C GLU A 807 -26.00 47.63 25.52
N ALA A 808 -26.58 47.44 26.70
CA ALA A 808 -26.86 48.52 27.65
C ALA A 808 -25.57 49.18 28.18
N ARG A 809 -24.52 48.39 28.46
CA ARG A 809 -23.20 48.92 28.87
C ARG A 809 -22.58 49.76 27.76
N ALA A 810 -22.63 49.29 26.52
CA ALA A 810 -22.12 50.04 25.37
C ALA A 810 -22.88 51.37 25.16
N LEU A 811 -24.22 51.35 25.27
CA LEU A 811 -25.05 52.56 25.22
C LEU A 811 -24.74 53.53 26.37
N MET A 812 -24.53 53.01 27.59
CA MET A 812 -24.10 53.79 28.74
C MET A 812 -22.75 54.47 28.48
N ASP A 813 -21.76 53.77 27.93
CA ASP A 813 -20.43 54.31 27.62
C ASP A 813 -20.49 55.40 26.52
N LEU A 814 -21.48 55.33 25.63
CA LEU A 814 -21.81 56.38 24.64
C LEU A 814 -22.65 57.54 25.22
N GLY A 815 -22.97 57.51 26.51
CA GLY A 815 -23.81 58.52 27.18
C GLY A 815 -25.30 58.44 26.82
N ARG A 816 -25.76 57.36 26.18
CA ARG A 816 -27.17 57.11 25.80
C ARG A 816 -27.93 56.41 26.93
N TYR A 817 -27.95 57.03 28.11
CA TYR A 817 -28.45 56.41 29.34
C TYR A 817 -29.93 56.00 29.28
N ASP A 818 -30.80 56.82 28.70
CA ASP A 818 -32.24 56.52 28.64
C ASP A 818 -32.54 55.29 27.78
N HIS A 819 -31.83 55.15 26.65
CA HIS A 819 -31.97 53.99 25.77
C HIS A 819 -31.42 52.73 26.44
N ALA A 820 -30.35 52.85 27.23
CA ALA A 820 -29.81 51.73 28.00
C ALA A 820 -30.78 51.26 29.10
N LEU A 821 -31.49 52.19 29.76
CA LEU A 821 -32.52 51.86 30.76
C LEU A 821 -33.76 51.21 30.12
N GLU A 822 -34.23 51.74 28.99
CA GLU A 822 -35.33 51.16 28.21
C GLU A 822 -34.98 49.73 27.78
N LEU A 823 -33.77 49.51 27.28
CA LEU A 823 -33.31 48.19 26.89
C LEU A 823 -33.33 47.20 28.07
N LEU A 824 -32.97 47.66 29.26
CA LEU A 824 -32.95 46.84 30.48
C LEU A 824 -34.32 46.73 31.15
N GLU A 825 -35.39 47.30 30.62
CA GLU A 825 -36.70 47.27 31.26
C GLU A 825 -37.19 45.82 31.49
N GLY A 826 -37.62 45.50 32.71
CA GLY A 826 -38.04 44.15 33.10
C GLY A 826 -36.89 43.14 33.25
N ASP A 827 -35.63 43.50 32.99
CA ASP A 827 -34.49 42.62 33.22
C ASP A 827 -34.11 42.60 34.72
N ALA A 828 -34.27 41.44 35.36
CA ALA A 828 -33.91 41.21 36.75
C ALA A 828 -32.66 40.32 36.90
N THR A 829 -31.94 40.06 35.81
CA THR A 829 -30.70 39.29 35.85
C THR A 829 -29.61 40.04 36.62
N PRO A 830 -28.68 39.32 37.27
CA PRO A 830 -27.55 39.92 37.97
C PRO A 830 -26.77 40.94 37.13
N GLU A 831 -26.52 40.61 35.86
CA GLU A 831 -25.77 41.41 34.90
C GLU A 831 -26.53 42.68 34.51
N GLY A 832 -27.84 42.56 34.21
CA GLY A 832 -28.69 43.69 33.87
C GLY A 832 -28.86 44.68 35.04
N LEU A 833 -28.98 44.16 36.27
CA LEU A 833 -29.05 44.98 37.47
C LEU A 833 -27.73 45.71 37.77
N ASP A 834 -26.58 45.05 37.56
CA ASP A 834 -25.27 45.68 37.75
C ASP A 834 -25.11 46.86 36.76
N VAL A 835 -25.47 46.68 35.49
CA VAL A 835 -25.44 47.78 34.49
C VAL A 835 -26.46 48.87 34.81
N ARG A 836 -27.68 48.53 35.27
CA ARG A 836 -28.69 49.52 35.67
C ARG A 836 -28.20 50.39 36.84
N ALA A 837 -27.55 49.78 37.83
CA ALA A 837 -26.97 50.51 38.96
C ALA A 837 -25.87 51.47 38.50
N GLU A 838 -25.04 51.06 37.54
CA GLU A 838 -24.01 51.92 36.94
C GLU A 838 -24.62 53.09 36.14
N ILE A 839 -25.68 52.86 35.36
CA ILE A 839 -26.36 53.92 34.63
C ILE A 839 -26.92 54.97 35.58
N TYR A 840 -27.63 54.56 36.65
CA TYR A 840 -28.14 55.51 37.65
C TYR A 840 -27.01 56.26 38.36
N TRP A 841 -25.90 55.58 38.65
CA TRP A 841 -24.72 56.22 39.24
C TRP A 841 -24.14 57.30 38.31
N LYS A 842 -24.04 57.02 37.00
CA LYS A 842 -23.56 57.98 35.98
C LYS A 842 -24.53 59.15 35.75
N GLN A 843 -25.84 58.91 35.86
CA GLN A 843 -26.88 59.94 35.82
C GLN A 843 -26.98 60.78 37.10
N GLN A 844 -26.15 60.52 38.12
CA GLN A 844 -26.23 61.14 39.46
C GLN A 844 -27.55 60.85 40.20
N ASN A 845 -28.28 59.81 39.80
CA ASN A 845 -29.45 59.31 40.53
C ASN A 845 -29.00 58.35 41.65
N TRP A 846 -28.44 58.93 42.70
CA TRP A 846 -27.83 58.18 43.81
C TRP A 846 -28.82 57.28 44.55
N ALA A 847 -30.03 57.79 44.82
CA ALA A 847 -31.08 57.04 45.49
C ALA A 847 -31.57 55.84 44.66
N GLY A 848 -31.67 56.00 43.34
CA GLY A 848 -32.00 54.91 42.41
C GLY A 848 -30.89 53.85 42.36
N ALA A 849 -29.63 54.27 42.23
CA ALA A 849 -28.49 53.36 42.22
C ALA A 849 -28.37 52.56 43.53
N ALA A 850 -28.55 53.22 44.68
CA ALA A 850 -28.46 52.58 46.00
C ALA A 850 -29.47 51.44 46.17
N LYS A 851 -30.72 51.66 45.72
CA LYS A 851 -31.77 50.62 45.76
C LYS A 851 -31.40 49.40 44.92
N VAL A 852 -30.80 49.60 43.74
CA VAL A 852 -30.38 48.48 42.88
C VAL A 852 -29.19 47.73 43.49
N TYR A 853 -28.22 48.44 44.08
CA TYR A 853 -27.11 47.79 44.80
C TYR A 853 -27.59 47.00 46.04
N ASP A 854 -28.53 47.54 46.82
CA ASP A 854 -29.14 46.84 47.96
C ASP A 854 -29.93 45.60 47.50
N GLN A 855 -30.69 45.72 46.40
CA GLN A 855 -31.37 44.59 45.76
C GLN A 855 -30.37 43.49 45.34
N ARG A 856 -29.21 43.86 44.79
CA ARG A 856 -28.17 42.91 44.37
C ARG A 856 -27.50 42.19 45.54
N LEU A 857 -27.42 42.84 46.70
CA LEU A 857 -26.93 42.24 47.93
C LEU A 857 -27.94 41.24 48.53
N GLY A 858 -29.24 41.52 48.36
CA GLY A 858 -30.32 40.63 48.78
C GLY A 858 -30.18 40.18 50.24
N GLU A 859 -30.25 38.86 50.45
CA GLU A 859 -30.19 38.24 51.80
C GLU A 859 -28.77 37.90 52.26
N ARG A 860 -27.72 38.40 51.58
CA ARG A 860 -26.31 38.09 51.87
C ARG A 860 -25.92 38.37 53.33
N PHE A 861 -26.55 39.36 53.97
CA PHE A 861 -26.35 39.72 55.38
C PHE A 861 -26.67 38.59 56.37
N LYS A 862 -27.48 37.59 55.99
CA LYS A 862 -27.84 36.47 56.88
C LYS A 862 -26.68 35.49 57.11
N ASP A 863 -25.82 35.30 56.11
CA ASP A 863 -24.64 34.44 56.23
C ASP A 863 -23.44 35.25 56.74
N THR A 864 -23.35 35.41 58.05
CA THR A 864 -22.25 36.11 58.73
C THR A 864 -20.98 35.25 58.87
N ALA A 865 -21.06 33.95 58.58
CA ALA A 865 -19.91 33.05 58.66
C ALA A 865 -18.94 33.27 57.49
N THR A 866 -19.48 33.47 56.29
CA THR A 866 -18.68 33.73 55.08
C THR A 866 -18.34 35.22 54.97
N PRO A 867 -17.06 35.61 54.81
CA PRO A 867 -16.69 37.00 54.52
C PRO A 867 -17.29 37.50 53.19
N LEU A 868 -17.50 38.82 53.07
CA LEU A 868 -17.94 39.42 51.80
C LEU A 868 -16.83 39.26 50.74
N ASN A 869 -17.23 38.94 49.52
CA ASN A 869 -16.30 39.00 48.39
C ASN A 869 -16.12 40.48 47.96
N ALA A 870 -15.11 40.77 47.14
CA ALA A 870 -14.81 42.14 46.72
C ALA A 870 -15.99 42.85 46.01
N ALA A 871 -16.78 42.11 45.23
CA ALA A 871 -17.94 42.66 44.53
C ALA A 871 -19.05 43.06 45.52
N ASP A 872 -19.34 42.20 46.51
CA ASP A 872 -20.33 42.48 47.54
C ASP A 872 -19.87 43.61 48.46
N GLU A 873 -18.59 43.68 48.82
CA GLU A 873 -18.03 44.82 49.56
C GLU A 873 -18.25 46.15 48.80
N SER A 874 -17.92 46.18 47.51
CA SER A 874 -18.12 47.35 46.65
C SER A 874 -19.61 47.74 46.55
N ARG A 875 -20.51 46.76 46.42
CA ARG A 875 -21.96 47.01 46.39
C ARG A 875 -22.46 47.62 47.71
N VAL A 876 -22.00 47.11 48.87
CA VAL A 876 -22.37 47.67 50.19
C VAL A 876 -21.89 49.12 50.31
N ILE A 877 -20.64 49.39 49.93
CA ILE A 877 -20.07 50.73 49.96
C ILE A 877 -20.88 51.68 49.08
N ARG A 878 -21.19 51.28 47.84
CA ARG A 878 -21.97 52.12 46.90
C ARG A 878 -23.42 52.30 47.31
N ALA A 879 -24.05 51.27 47.89
CA ALA A 879 -25.40 51.40 48.44
C ALA A 879 -25.42 52.40 49.60
N GLY A 880 -24.46 52.32 50.53
CA GLY A 880 -24.34 53.25 51.66
C GLY A 880 -24.09 54.69 51.22
N VAL A 881 -23.10 54.89 50.33
CA VAL A 881 -22.81 56.21 49.74
C VAL A 881 -24.02 56.75 48.97
N GLY A 882 -24.68 55.92 48.16
CA GLY A 882 -25.82 56.33 47.36
C GLY A 882 -27.05 56.70 48.21
N TYR A 883 -27.34 55.97 49.29
CA TYR A 883 -28.40 56.34 50.23
C TYR A 883 -28.07 57.62 51.00
N SER A 884 -26.80 57.82 51.35
CA SER A 884 -26.36 59.06 52.00
C SER A 884 -26.46 60.26 51.07
N LEU A 885 -26.00 60.16 49.82
CA LEU A 885 -26.09 61.24 48.83
C LEU A 885 -27.53 61.49 48.36
N GLY A 886 -28.39 60.47 48.46
CA GLY A 886 -29.82 60.57 48.18
C GLY A 886 -30.66 61.02 49.38
N HIS A 887 -30.04 61.32 50.53
CA HIS A 887 -30.68 61.69 51.80
C HIS A 887 -31.76 60.69 52.30
N ASP A 888 -31.60 59.39 52.00
CA ASP A 888 -32.48 58.31 52.48
C ASP A 888 -31.91 57.66 53.75
N LEU A 889 -31.99 58.41 54.85
CA LEU A 889 -31.49 57.97 56.16
C LEU A 889 -32.17 56.68 56.68
N PRO A 890 -33.49 56.45 56.49
CA PRO A 890 -34.12 55.19 56.89
C PRO A 890 -33.50 53.98 56.20
N ALA A 891 -33.30 54.02 54.88
CA ALA A 891 -32.69 52.94 54.13
C ALA A 891 -31.21 52.73 54.52
N LEU A 892 -30.46 53.82 54.69
CA LEU A 892 -29.07 53.76 55.17
C LEU A 892 -28.96 53.09 56.55
N SER A 893 -29.87 53.42 57.49
CA SER A 893 -29.89 52.82 58.82
C SER A 893 -30.16 51.31 58.80
N LYS A 894 -30.95 50.84 57.82
CA LYS A 894 -31.27 49.42 57.62
C LYS A 894 -30.04 48.70 57.05
N LEU A 895 -29.43 49.26 56.01
CA LEU A 895 -28.21 48.73 55.39
C LEU A 895 -27.06 48.64 56.41
N SER A 896 -26.87 49.70 57.19
CA SER A 896 -25.87 49.78 58.26
C SER A 896 -26.07 48.68 59.30
N ARG A 897 -27.29 48.51 59.84
CA ARG A 897 -27.59 47.42 60.79
C ARG A 897 -27.33 46.03 60.21
N ALA A 898 -27.62 45.82 58.93
CA ALA A 898 -27.44 44.53 58.28
C ALA A 898 -25.96 44.19 57.99
N TYR A 899 -25.17 45.16 57.51
CA TYR A 899 -23.84 44.89 56.97
C TYR A 899 -22.66 45.36 57.84
N LEU A 900 -22.88 46.16 58.89
CA LEU A 900 -21.82 46.60 59.81
C LEU A 900 -21.03 45.44 60.46
N PRO A 901 -21.63 44.28 60.82
CA PRO A 901 -20.87 43.15 61.37
C PRO A 901 -19.78 42.60 60.43
N PHE A 902 -19.92 42.79 59.10
CA PHE A 902 -18.95 42.33 58.11
C PHE A 902 -17.73 43.25 58.00
N ALA A 903 -17.83 44.51 58.46
CA ALA A 903 -16.77 45.51 58.31
C ALA A 903 -15.47 45.13 59.03
N ALA A 904 -15.50 44.29 60.07
CA ALA A 904 -14.30 43.83 60.77
C ALA A 904 -13.44 42.85 59.95
N ARG A 905 -14.03 42.13 58.99
CA ARG A 905 -13.37 41.14 58.13
C ARG A 905 -13.29 41.58 56.66
N ALA A 906 -13.78 42.77 56.33
CA ALA A 906 -13.76 43.32 54.98
C ALA A 906 -12.35 43.77 54.57
N ARG A 907 -12.01 43.61 53.29
CA ARG A 907 -10.75 44.14 52.72
C ARG A 907 -10.72 45.67 52.78
N SER A 908 -11.89 46.28 52.62
CA SER A 908 -12.12 47.72 52.61
C SER A 908 -12.86 48.20 53.87
N ALA A 909 -12.43 47.73 55.05
CA ALA A 909 -13.08 47.97 56.34
C ALA A 909 -13.34 49.47 56.66
N ALA A 910 -12.38 50.35 56.35
CA ALA A 910 -12.52 51.79 56.58
C ALA A 910 -13.59 52.40 55.66
N SER A 911 -13.48 52.18 54.34
CA SER A 911 -14.46 52.66 53.36
C SER A 911 -15.87 52.15 53.63
N MET A 912 -16.01 50.89 54.06
CA MET A 912 -17.30 50.30 54.42
C MET A 912 -17.91 50.97 55.65
N ARG A 913 -17.13 51.22 56.72
CA ARG A 913 -17.65 51.94 57.91
C ARG A 913 -18.08 53.36 57.57
N ILE A 914 -17.28 54.07 56.77
CA ILE A 914 -17.59 55.44 56.35
C ILE A 914 -18.90 55.45 55.54
N ALA A 915 -19.01 54.58 54.52
CA ALA A 915 -20.20 54.48 53.69
C ALA A 915 -21.47 54.12 54.47
N LEU A 916 -21.37 53.30 55.52
CA LEU A 916 -22.51 52.89 56.35
C LEU A 916 -22.89 53.89 57.45
N SER A 917 -22.06 54.91 57.70
CA SER A 917 -22.30 55.93 58.73
C SER A 917 -23.02 57.19 58.22
N GLY A 918 -22.91 57.49 56.91
CA GLY A 918 -23.58 58.62 56.26
C GLY A 918 -22.87 59.97 56.44
N PHE A 919 -22.89 60.80 55.40
CA PHE A 919 -22.15 62.07 55.33
C PHE A 919 -22.75 63.21 56.18
N ASP A 920 -24.03 63.15 56.55
CA ASP A 920 -24.75 64.21 57.28
C ASP A 920 -24.40 64.29 58.79
N GLY A 921 -23.57 63.38 59.32
CA GLY A 921 -23.12 63.34 60.72
C GLY A 921 -21.61 63.48 60.93
N MET A 922 -20.83 63.81 59.88
CA MET A 922 -19.36 63.75 59.87
C MET A 922 -18.67 65.11 59.83
N GLU A 923 -19.11 66.08 60.63
CA GLU A 923 -18.32 67.28 60.94
C GLU A 923 -17.18 66.93 61.92
N GLY A 924 -16.08 66.34 61.43
CA GLY A 924 -14.80 66.40 62.17
C GLY A 924 -13.82 65.22 62.11
N ALA A 925 -14.06 64.12 61.39
CA ALA A 925 -13.18 62.94 61.51
C ALA A 925 -13.00 62.07 60.24
N VAL A 926 -12.72 62.66 59.07
CA VAL A 926 -12.36 61.88 57.87
C VAL A 926 -11.04 62.39 57.29
N GLN A 927 -10.06 61.50 57.08
CA GLN A 927 -8.79 61.85 56.45
C GLN A 927 -8.93 61.86 54.91
N THR A 928 -8.18 62.72 54.21
CA THR A 928 -8.20 62.80 52.74
C THR A 928 -7.82 61.47 52.05
N SER A 929 -7.04 60.62 52.73
CA SER A 929 -6.72 59.26 52.31
C SER A 929 -7.93 58.33 52.27
N ASP A 930 -8.92 58.54 53.15
CA ASP A 930 -10.11 57.69 53.24
C ASP A 930 -11.05 57.94 52.04
N PHE A 931 -11.12 59.19 51.57
CA PHE A 931 -11.81 59.55 50.33
C PHE A 931 -11.14 58.97 49.07
N GLY A 932 -9.80 58.88 49.07
CA GLY A 932 -9.03 58.21 48.01
C GLY A 932 -9.33 56.71 47.91
N GLN A 933 -9.50 56.03 49.05
CA GLN A 933 -9.89 54.60 49.06
C GLN A 933 -11.35 54.36 48.67
N LEU A 934 -12.26 55.29 49.02
CA LEU A 934 -13.65 55.26 48.58
C LEU A 934 -13.80 55.43 47.06
N THR A 935 -12.96 56.28 46.45
CA THR A 935 -12.95 56.50 44.99
C THR A 935 -12.28 55.35 44.22
N ALA A 936 -11.21 54.75 44.76
CA ALA A 936 -10.59 53.56 44.16
C ALA A 936 -11.50 52.32 44.22
N GLY A 937 -12.28 52.14 45.30
CA GLY A 937 -13.33 51.14 45.39
C GLY A 937 -14.56 51.42 44.49
N ALA A 938 -14.60 52.58 43.84
CA ALA A 938 -15.68 53.04 42.98
C ALA A 938 -15.36 52.96 41.47
N ASP A 939 -14.37 52.15 41.05
CA ASP A 939 -14.21 51.79 39.63
C ASP A 939 -14.84 50.41 39.32
N THR A 940 -16.12 50.41 38.95
CA THR A 940 -16.85 49.19 38.54
C THR A 940 -16.40 48.66 37.20
N PHE A 941 -15.88 49.52 36.32
CA PHE A 941 -15.43 49.12 34.99
C PHE A 941 -14.16 48.28 35.08
N ALA A 942 -13.16 48.72 35.85
CA ALA A 942 -11.95 47.93 36.07
C ALA A 942 -12.27 46.56 36.73
N GLY A 943 -13.18 46.53 37.70
CA GLY A 943 -13.65 45.29 38.32
C GLY A 943 -14.34 44.35 37.33
N TRP A 944 -15.18 44.90 36.44
CA TRP A 944 -15.83 44.14 35.37
C TRP A 944 -14.81 43.59 34.36
N VAL A 945 -13.85 44.39 33.90
CA VAL A 945 -12.78 43.94 32.98
C VAL A 945 -12.00 42.77 33.57
N GLN A 946 -11.64 42.83 34.86
CA GLN A 946 -10.94 41.73 35.54
C GLN A 946 -11.80 40.47 35.68
N ALA A 947 -13.10 40.63 35.93
CA ALA A 947 -14.04 39.51 35.96
C ALA A 947 -14.16 38.84 34.58
N MET A 948 -14.32 39.62 33.51
CA MET A 948 -14.39 39.10 32.15
C MET A 948 -13.11 38.38 31.73
N LYS A 949 -11.93 38.92 32.06
CA LYS A 949 -10.64 38.21 31.86
C LYS A 949 -10.58 36.89 32.62
N ALA A 950 -11.06 36.87 33.87
CA ALA A 950 -11.10 35.65 34.66
C ALA A 950 -12.06 34.60 34.05
N ASP A 951 -13.18 35.04 33.48
CA ASP A 951 -14.12 34.14 32.82
C ASP A 951 -13.59 33.60 31.49
N PHE A 952 -12.92 34.44 30.68
CA PHE A 952 -12.20 33.97 29.48
C PHE A 952 -11.12 32.94 29.82
N ARG A 953 -10.39 33.12 30.93
CA ARG A 953 -9.40 32.15 31.44
C ARG A 953 -10.01 30.81 31.85
N LYS A 954 -11.15 30.82 32.55
CA LYS A 954 -11.83 29.57 32.93
C LYS A 954 -12.25 28.77 31.70
N GLN A 955 -12.69 29.45 30.65
CA GLN A 955 -13.11 28.81 29.41
C GLN A 955 -11.94 28.20 28.61
N THR A 956 -10.70 28.65 28.80
CA THR A 956 -9.51 28.08 28.14
C THR A 956 -9.00 26.78 28.78
N GLY A 957 -9.55 26.35 29.92
CA GLY A 957 -9.14 25.11 30.60
C GLY A 957 -7.86 25.22 31.42
N GLY A 958 -7.33 26.43 31.60
CA GLY A 958 -6.21 26.70 32.51
C GLY A 958 -6.70 26.71 33.96
N ASN A 959 -6.52 25.60 34.68
CA ASN A 959 -6.41 25.69 36.13
C ASN A 959 -5.13 26.47 36.43
N GLY A 960 -5.27 27.58 37.16
CA GLY A 960 -4.14 28.35 37.67
C GLY A 960 -3.29 27.57 38.66
#